data_AF-A0A0E2E7B9-F1
#
_entry.id   AF-A0A0E2E7B9-F1
#
_cell.length_a   1.000
_cell.length_b   1.000
_cell.length_c   1.000
_cell.angle_alpha   90.00
_cell.angle_beta   90.00
_cell.angle_gamma   90.00
#
_symmetry.space_group_name_H-M   'P 1'
#
loop_
_entity.id
_entity.type
_entity.pdbx_description
1 polymer ?
#
loop_
_entity_poly.entity_id
_entity_poly.type
_entity_poly.pdbx_seq_one_letter_code
_entity_poly.pdbx_strand_id
1 'polypeptide(L)'
;MRKFFYGSIFIILILTLTTCKQFIADIEKDFENWVSTVLIKEIIPDSPKDGQSYLCIPSASDQTVTLKLLNSRRHSLKMPEGPGTYTDIITFESGVKGIDGGVPVHGTDYELEQIGFDEIRLKYKKAFLKKYEYGNQDLSPRITFISKEGRKFETRTFKLRCNTPPPDITNAVICKTSVPFGSPDPAYYVLCISCNSDKLKEKMGSDFLHKDIKNIIINGTEYPIELNSSGTGFTTTDSNFIAKTDVLSLNSSPTPDANLYFKTNAVVGGIKTDYTLYIGDEKKLSSSNKKTVSTPANTPDNAKLYDMTVTSPHEILSNDPASPYTIAYKDISEDKIKLKAETATRGAIIKGEVKKHDGSTYIYFAIDSGPRNSVDIELDKPVSGDVFYKIEFRAEGDGFTPSDLQIRYVKLIEGGTITIKSTDGWKKLKDAVEATDGPNLIIIDGEIKAESTLNNYGEITVTRTLTIKGKTDSVSDILNADKDTGGKDHHRIFKIETSGNLTLDGLTLTGGGKNSSTKLDGAAVYSKGSFTAKNCKFESNEAGSVSVAGEGGAVNVNQGQTTINNCEFTSNNANIGGAVYVGVNGKCTIGTETDQTTKIYLNTAKNGAGIYVASTQSDGCLINKGTIIGTDGFNLAGDLGGGIFIYTGANCTIKKGVKIQNNEAQNGGGIYNDEGNLIIEGTVSDKVIISGCKANSSQPGKKKGGGIYIAGGTVKIEHTSINGNTVGSSGEGQAIYVADGTFEMKAGAKIDENNDVYLKKLKKIKVETSDLGDFGAKITPEKYPDRNTVIKVLEASVTAACNDKFKVPDKSSRHWKVDKRGNLAQLVKSSDSWTTLKDAVDNAPQDAVIYIDGEIKASGSGDNFGAIEIKKPPYGFPSGEDRKLTIMGLTGSGSDILNANYGTGGNITKHRIFKVYNGADFTIEGLTLKGADSGTRGGGAIYTEGKVEMANCVITGNKASGANGGGIFIDKGTFTMIGGEIKNNSTKVSGEGGGVYINGGIFTMIGGLIKENNKDINSKGKGVYVAGGSFTMSGSAKIDENNDVYLPTNKMINILSKLTPDGGTAAMINPQSYPSGSNNIKVLADDISNFENYKKFKVKSNGGTPWYVNSYGNLTTLPPAP
;
A
#
# COMPACT_ATOMS: atom_id res chain seq x y z
N MET A 1 17.20 125.81 -61.44
CA MET A 1 18.06 125.28 -62.53
C MET A 1 18.23 123.79 -62.31
N ARG A 2 18.26 123.00 -63.39
CA ARG A 2 18.03 121.55 -63.43
C ARG A 2 16.64 121.13 -62.88
N LYS A 3 15.72 120.38 -63.53
CA LYS A 3 15.44 120.02 -64.94
C LYS A 3 16.50 119.27 -65.78
N PHE A 4 16.01 118.27 -66.52
CA PHE A 4 16.78 117.30 -67.32
C PHE A 4 17.68 116.37 -66.48
N PHE A 5 17.57 115.05 -66.72
CA PHE A 5 18.10 113.93 -65.92
C PHE A 5 17.56 113.93 -64.46
N TYR A 6 16.55 113.14 -64.06
CA TYR A 6 16.34 111.71 -64.30
C TYR A 6 14.85 111.29 -64.38
N GLY A 7 13.98 112.10 -64.99
CA GLY A 7 12.58 111.71 -65.29
C GLY A 7 12.42 110.49 -66.21
N SER A 8 13.52 109.94 -66.73
CA SER A 8 13.55 108.87 -67.73
C SER A 8 13.60 107.45 -67.16
N ILE A 9 13.96 107.24 -65.89
CA ILE A 9 14.11 105.88 -65.31
C ILE A 9 12.79 105.35 -64.75
N PHE A 10 11.94 106.22 -64.18
CA PHE A 10 10.70 105.79 -63.52
C PHE A 10 9.61 105.30 -64.50
N ILE A 11 9.71 105.64 -65.79
CA ILE A 11 8.77 105.20 -66.83
C ILE A 11 9.25 103.90 -67.52
N ILE A 12 10.54 103.60 -67.53
CA ILE A 12 11.08 102.37 -68.13
C ILE A 12 10.86 101.16 -67.22
N LEU A 13 10.90 101.32 -65.89
CA LEU A 13 10.76 100.21 -64.94
C LEU A 13 9.33 99.60 -64.89
N ILE A 14 8.31 100.37 -65.29
CA ILE A 14 6.89 99.93 -65.26
C ILE A 14 6.46 99.29 -66.60
N LEU A 15 7.23 99.48 -67.69
CA LEU A 15 6.84 99.07 -69.05
C LEU A 15 7.56 97.81 -69.59
N THR A 16 8.37 97.12 -68.79
CA THR A 16 9.08 95.88 -69.21
C THR A 16 8.64 94.60 -68.50
N LEU A 17 7.63 94.65 -67.63
CA LEU A 17 7.13 93.49 -66.87
C LEU A 17 5.95 92.75 -67.54
N THR A 18 5.49 93.15 -68.72
CA THR A 18 4.24 92.66 -69.34
C THR A 18 4.40 91.82 -70.61
N THR A 19 5.62 91.40 -70.99
CA THR A 19 5.87 90.68 -72.26
C THR A 19 6.64 89.35 -72.16
N CYS A 20 6.88 88.81 -70.97
CA CYS A 20 7.59 87.53 -70.80
C CYS A 20 6.64 86.32 -70.82
N LYS A 21 6.60 85.60 -71.94
CA LYS A 21 5.87 84.30 -72.09
C LYS A 21 6.23 83.26 -71.01
N GLN A 22 7.39 83.38 -70.38
CA GLN A 22 7.86 82.49 -69.31
C GLN A 22 7.00 82.56 -68.03
N PHE A 23 6.13 83.57 -67.90
CA PHE A 23 5.11 83.68 -66.84
C PHE A 23 3.71 83.17 -67.26
N ILE A 24 3.59 82.55 -68.44
CA ILE A 24 2.31 81.99 -68.96
C ILE A 24 2.47 80.54 -69.43
N ALA A 25 3.70 80.03 -69.57
CA ALA A 25 3.94 78.61 -69.82
C ALA A 25 3.61 77.78 -68.56
N ASP A 26 2.98 76.63 -68.77
CA ASP A 26 2.72 75.62 -67.74
C ASP A 26 4.04 74.97 -67.31
N ILE A 27 4.76 75.69 -66.44
CA ILE A 27 6.06 75.31 -65.90
C ILE A 27 5.99 73.98 -65.17
N GLU A 28 4.84 73.63 -64.57
CA GLU A 28 4.65 72.31 -63.97
C GLU A 28 4.81 71.23 -65.04
N LYS A 29 4.08 71.26 -66.16
CA LYS A 29 4.16 70.18 -67.17
C LYS A 29 5.56 69.95 -67.76
N ASP A 30 6.37 70.99 -67.94
CA ASP A 30 7.75 70.84 -68.42
C ASP A 30 8.71 70.38 -67.31
N PHE A 31 8.59 70.90 -66.08
CA PHE A 31 9.35 70.36 -64.93
C PHE A 31 8.98 68.91 -64.62
N GLU A 32 7.69 68.55 -64.68
CA GLU A 32 7.16 67.21 -64.48
C GLU A 32 7.75 66.20 -65.48
N ASN A 33 7.91 66.62 -66.74
CA ASN A 33 8.64 65.84 -67.73
C ASN A 33 10.12 65.71 -67.35
N TRP A 34 10.79 66.80 -66.98
CA TRP A 34 12.22 66.77 -66.59
C TRP A 34 12.50 65.86 -65.37
N VAL A 35 11.61 65.81 -64.38
CA VAL A 35 11.77 64.96 -63.18
C VAL A 35 11.25 63.53 -63.33
N SER A 36 10.59 63.17 -64.45
CA SER A 36 10.06 61.81 -64.61
C SER A 36 11.17 60.76 -64.80
N THR A 37 11.11 59.72 -63.98
CA THR A 37 12.03 58.58 -63.95
C THR A 37 11.30 57.23 -64.07
N VAL A 38 12.02 56.25 -64.62
CA VAL A 38 11.66 54.83 -64.68
C VAL A 38 12.91 54.05 -64.29
N LEU A 39 12.89 53.41 -63.12
CA LEU A 39 14.01 52.62 -62.58
C LEU A 39 13.51 51.36 -61.87
N ILE A 40 14.34 50.32 -61.80
CA ILE A 40 14.01 49.08 -61.07
C ILE A 40 14.10 49.34 -59.57
N LYS A 41 13.05 49.01 -58.83
CA LYS A 41 12.96 49.10 -57.37
C LYS A 41 13.20 47.75 -56.69
N GLU A 42 12.68 46.67 -57.27
CA GLU A 42 12.67 45.33 -56.67
C GLU A 42 12.69 44.26 -57.78
N ILE A 43 13.26 43.09 -57.45
CA ILE A 43 13.38 41.94 -58.35
C ILE A 43 12.82 40.72 -57.63
N ILE A 44 11.88 40.02 -58.27
CA ILE A 44 11.13 38.90 -57.69
C ILE A 44 11.26 37.69 -58.63
N PRO A 45 11.50 36.46 -58.15
CA PRO A 45 11.67 36.07 -56.74
C PRO A 45 13.03 36.52 -56.15
N ASP A 46 13.07 36.70 -54.83
CA ASP A 46 14.33 36.78 -54.07
C ASP A 46 14.89 35.35 -53.87
N SER A 47 15.27 34.73 -54.99
CA SER A 47 15.94 33.43 -55.00
C SER A 47 17.28 33.47 -54.26
N PRO A 48 17.80 32.31 -53.82
CA PRO A 48 19.15 32.20 -53.27
C PRO A 48 20.20 32.85 -54.19
N LYS A 49 21.20 33.47 -53.59
CA LYS A 49 22.30 34.13 -54.29
C LYS A 49 23.58 33.33 -54.15
N ASP A 50 24.37 33.25 -55.21
CA ASP A 50 25.70 32.63 -55.16
C ASP A 50 26.70 33.48 -54.33
N GLY A 51 27.89 32.94 -54.09
CA GLY A 51 28.97 33.63 -53.37
C GLY A 51 29.53 34.88 -54.07
N GLN A 52 29.06 35.21 -55.28
CA GLN A 52 29.37 36.44 -56.02
C GLN A 52 28.16 37.40 -56.11
N SER A 53 27.09 37.09 -55.36
CA SER A 53 25.81 37.80 -55.29
C SER A 53 25.00 37.83 -56.59
N TYR A 54 25.13 36.81 -57.45
CA TYR A 54 24.18 36.61 -58.56
C TYR A 54 22.90 35.95 -58.05
N LEU A 55 21.75 36.44 -58.51
CA LEU A 55 20.46 35.79 -58.31
C LEU A 55 20.44 34.49 -59.11
N CYS A 56 20.33 33.34 -58.44
CA CYS A 56 20.33 32.04 -59.08
C CYS A 56 18.90 31.57 -59.37
N ILE A 57 18.62 31.29 -60.64
CA ILE A 57 17.35 30.70 -61.08
C ILE A 57 17.58 29.26 -61.57
N PRO A 58 16.69 28.29 -61.28
CA PRO A 58 16.92 26.88 -61.62
C PRO A 58 16.47 26.53 -63.06
N SER A 59 17.14 25.59 -63.74
CA SER A 59 16.74 25.15 -65.10
C SER A 59 15.71 24.03 -65.17
N ALA A 60 15.15 23.59 -64.05
CA ALA A 60 14.18 22.49 -64.01
C ALA A 60 12.85 22.83 -64.72
N SER A 61 12.49 24.11 -64.84
CA SER A 61 11.30 24.62 -65.53
C SER A 61 11.54 26.02 -66.10
N ASP A 62 10.59 26.56 -66.88
CA ASP A 62 10.58 27.99 -67.25
C ASP A 62 10.62 28.85 -65.98
N GLN A 63 11.52 29.82 -65.91
CA GLN A 63 11.65 30.74 -64.77
C GLN A 63 11.17 32.12 -65.12
N THR A 64 10.55 32.81 -64.17
CA THR A 64 10.03 34.16 -64.36
C THR A 64 10.63 35.11 -63.34
N VAL A 65 11.28 36.17 -63.83
CA VAL A 65 11.79 37.27 -63.02
C VAL A 65 10.91 38.50 -63.28
N THR A 66 10.28 39.01 -62.23
CA THR A 66 9.46 40.22 -62.27
C THR A 66 10.24 41.39 -61.69
N LEU A 67 10.31 42.48 -62.45
CA LEU A 67 10.96 43.72 -62.09
C LEU A 67 9.87 44.71 -61.69
N LYS A 68 9.77 45.05 -60.40
CA LYS A 68 8.94 46.18 -59.99
C LYS A 68 9.71 47.46 -60.25
N LEU A 69 9.04 48.42 -60.89
CA LEU A 69 9.59 49.70 -61.29
C LEU A 69 9.09 50.80 -60.36
N LEU A 70 9.94 51.80 -60.10
CA LEU A 70 9.48 53.14 -59.80
C LEU A 70 9.24 53.85 -61.14
N ASN A 71 8.02 53.74 -61.68
CA ASN A 71 7.61 54.47 -62.88
C ASN A 71 6.80 55.71 -62.45
N SER A 72 7.52 56.75 -62.07
CA SER A 72 7.00 57.97 -61.42
C SER A 72 5.81 58.67 -62.10
N ARG A 73 5.58 58.42 -63.39
CA ARG A 73 4.47 58.96 -64.18
C ARG A 73 3.67 57.90 -64.95
N ARG A 74 3.83 56.62 -64.60
CA ARG A 74 3.11 55.48 -65.20
C ARG A 74 3.21 55.47 -66.74
N HIS A 75 4.43 55.66 -67.25
CA HIS A 75 4.74 55.57 -68.68
C HIS A 75 4.42 54.18 -69.25
N SER A 76 3.74 54.11 -70.39
CA SER A 76 3.70 52.88 -71.20
C SER A 76 5.06 52.71 -71.87
N LEU A 77 5.66 51.53 -71.73
CA LEU A 77 6.98 51.24 -72.26
C LEU A 77 6.86 50.47 -73.58
N LYS A 78 7.87 50.62 -74.45
CA LYS A 78 8.04 49.75 -75.61
C LYS A 78 8.51 48.38 -75.12
N MET A 79 8.01 47.34 -75.76
CA MET A 79 8.42 45.95 -75.59
C MET A 79 8.82 45.40 -76.97
N PRO A 80 9.63 44.32 -77.04
CA PRO A 80 9.82 43.62 -78.30
C PRO A 80 8.49 43.06 -78.80
N GLU A 81 8.14 43.32 -80.06
CA GLU A 81 6.85 42.93 -80.66
C GLU A 81 6.98 41.68 -81.56
N GLY A 82 8.21 41.19 -81.75
CA GLY A 82 8.54 39.97 -82.50
C GLY A 82 10.05 39.82 -82.73
N PRO A 83 10.48 38.69 -83.34
CA PRO A 83 11.90 38.38 -83.56
C PRO A 83 12.65 39.51 -84.28
N GLY A 84 13.76 39.98 -83.68
CA GLY A 84 14.61 41.04 -84.25
C GLY A 84 14.07 42.47 -84.14
N THR A 85 12.88 42.70 -83.55
CA THR A 85 12.35 44.06 -83.32
C THR A 85 12.92 44.67 -82.03
N TYR A 86 13.26 45.97 -82.09
CA TYR A 86 13.71 46.77 -80.94
C TYR A 86 14.86 46.15 -80.10
N THR A 87 15.94 45.71 -80.76
CA THR A 87 17.13 45.10 -80.15
C THR A 87 17.79 45.92 -79.03
N ASP A 88 17.52 47.22 -78.94
CA ASP A 88 18.07 48.11 -77.93
C ASP A 88 17.35 48.03 -76.56
N ILE A 89 16.16 47.40 -76.51
CA ILE A 89 15.33 47.29 -75.29
C ILE A 89 15.91 46.26 -74.32
N ILE A 90 16.36 45.11 -74.81
CA ILE A 90 16.98 44.07 -73.98
C ILE A 90 18.12 43.41 -74.75
N THR A 91 19.30 43.39 -74.13
CA THR A 91 20.50 42.75 -74.68
C THR A 91 21.13 41.84 -73.63
N PHE A 92 21.81 40.80 -74.09
CA PHE A 92 22.60 39.89 -73.27
C PHE A 92 24.07 40.01 -73.65
N GLU A 93 24.98 39.51 -72.81
CA GLU A 93 26.40 39.48 -73.16
C GLU A 93 26.67 38.62 -74.41
N SER A 94 27.73 38.94 -75.16
CA SER A 94 28.02 38.32 -76.47
C SER A 94 28.24 36.81 -76.43
N GLY A 95 28.59 36.25 -75.26
CA GLY A 95 28.70 34.81 -75.00
C GLY A 95 27.36 34.10 -74.79
N VAL A 96 26.29 34.82 -74.47
CA VAL A 96 24.95 34.27 -74.29
C VAL A 96 24.33 34.01 -75.67
N LYS A 97 24.01 32.76 -75.94
CA LYS A 97 23.44 32.26 -77.20
C LYS A 97 22.06 31.67 -76.95
N GLY A 98 21.11 31.94 -77.84
CA GLY A 98 19.82 31.28 -77.85
C GLY A 98 19.94 29.75 -78.01
N ILE A 99 18.80 29.06 -77.92
CA ILE A 99 18.67 27.61 -78.07
C ILE A 99 19.32 27.15 -79.39
N ASP A 100 19.00 27.83 -80.50
CA ASP A 100 19.53 27.54 -81.85
C ASP A 100 20.97 28.05 -82.09
N GLY A 101 21.66 28.55 -81.05
CA GLY A 101 23.05 29.02 -81.13
C GLY A 101 23.24 30.47 -81.61
N GLY A 102 22.17 31.12 -82.10
CA GLY A 102 22.15 32.56 -82.45
C GLY A 102 22.15 33.49 -81.23
N VAL A 103 21.85 34.77 -81.44
CA VAL A 103 21.53 35.70 -80.33
C VAL A 103 20.20 35.31 -79.67
N PRO A 104 19.98 35.55 -78.37
CA PRO A 104 18.72 35.20 -77.71
C PRO A 104 17.51 35.89 -78.34
N VAL A 105 16.46 35.13 -78.63
CA VAL A 105 15.27 35.58 -79.37
C VAL A 105 14.04 35.68 -78.44
N HIS A 106 13.34 36.82 -78.51
CA HIS A 106 12.06 37.01 -77.81
C HIS A 106 10.99 36.05 -78.37
N GLY A 107 10.25 35.38 -77.49
CA GLY A 107 9.31 34.30 -77.80
C GLY A 107 9.93 32.89 -77.69
N THR A 108 11.18 32.71 -78.13
CA THR A 108 11.86 31.40 -78.17
C THR A 108 12.74 31.13 -76.95
N ASP A 109 13.59 32.08 -76.56
CA ASP A 109 14.55 31.93 -75.45
C ASP A 109 14.05 32.61 -74.17
N TYR A 110 13.43 33.78 -74.34
CA TYR A 110 12.85 34.58 -73.28
C TYR A 110 11.60 35.32 -73.78
N GLU A 111 10.76 35.79 -72.86
CA GLU A 111 9.63 36.67 -73.11
C GLU A 111 9.76 37.88 -72.18
N LEU A 112 9.75 39.09 -72.75
CA LEU A 112 9.74 40.36 -72.01
C LEU A 112 8.40 41.07 -72.25
N GLU A 113 7.69 41.39 -71.17
CA GLU A 113 6.33 41.93 -71.21
C GLU A 113 6.13 43.00 -70.11
N GLN A 114 5.48 44.13 -70.43
CA GLN A 114 4.97 45.06 -69.42
C GLN A 114 3.59 44.60 -68.95
N ILE A 115 3.52 44.01 -67.76
CA ILE A 115 2.29 43.48 -67.17
C ILE A 115 1.50 44.53 -66.36
N GLY A 116 2.15 45.64 -66.03
CA GLY A 116 1.54 46.83 -65.44
C GLY A 116 2.46 48.04 -65.58
N PHE A 117 1.94 49.25 -65.34
CA PHE A 117 2.76 50.47 -65.45
C PHE A 117 4.05 50.40 -64.61
N ASP A 118 3.95 49.80 -63.42
CA ASP A 118 5.02 49.67 -62.45
C ASP A 118 5.64 48.26 -62.41
N GLU A 119 5.34 47.37 -63.37
CA GLU A 119 5.83 45.98 -63.37
C GLU A 119 6.16 45.43 -64.77
N ILE A 120 7.35 44.85 -64.91
CA ILE A 120 7.81 44.13 -66.10
C ILE A 120 8.08 42.67 -65.74
N ARG A 121 7.67 41.75 -66.61
CA ARG A 121 7.94 40.32 -66.52
C ARG A 121 9.00 39.94 -67.55
N LEU A 122 10.09 39.32 -67.11
CA LEU A 122 11.07 38.64 -67.94
C LEU A 122 11.04 37.14 -67.64
N LYS A 123 10.49 36.36 -68.56
CA LYS A 123 10.40 34.90 -68.44
C LYS A 123 11.46 34.25 -69.32
N TYR A 124 12.26 33.34 -68.78
CA TYR A 124 13.24 32.53 -69.50
C TYR A 124 12.70 31.11 -69.71
N LYS A 125 12.89 30.54 -70.91
CA LYS A 125 12.44 29.18 -71.21
C LYS A 125 13.39 28.12 -70.64
N LYS A 126 12.83 26.99 -70.20
CA LYS A 126 13.55 25.83 -69.64
C LYS A 126 14.74 25.38 -70.50
N ALA A 127 14.54 25.27 -71.82
CA ALA A 127 15.57 24.78 -72.74
C ALA A 127 16.76 25.76 -72.88
N PHE A 128 16.51 27.06 -72.83
CA PHE A 128 17.55 28.09 -72.80
C PHE A 128 18.32 28.04 -71.47
N LEU A 129 17.62 27.93 -70.34
CA LEU A 129 18.22 27.89 -69.01
C LEU A 129 19.16 26.68 -68.82
N LYS A 130 18.76 25.49 -69.25
CA LYS A 130 19.57 24.25 -69.10
C LYS A 130 20.98 24.36 -69.71
N LYS A 131 21.16 25.18 -70.74
CA LYS A 131 22.46 25.42 -71.40
C LYS A 131 23.47 26.13 -70.50
N TYR A 132 23.00 26.79 -69.44
CA TYR A 132 23.77 27.68 -68.57
C TYR A 132 23.78 27.27 -67.10
N GLU A 133 23.31 26.06 -66.82
CA GLU A 133 23.30 25.44 -65.50
C GLU A 133 24.71 25.41 -64.85
N TYR A 134 24.75 25.21 -63.52
CA TYR A 134 25.97 25.31 -62.70
C TYR A 134 26.56 26.74 -62.66
N GLY A 135 25.80 27.77 -63.04
CA GLY A 135 26.20 29.17 -62.98
C GLY A 135 27.42 29.54 -63.83
N ASN A 136 27.68 28.80 -64.91
CA ASN A 136 28.93 28.91 -65.68
C ASN A 136 29.01 30.12 -66.63
N GLN A 137 27.89 30.80 -66.90
CA GLN A 137 27.83 32.01 -67.72
C GLN A 137 27.01 33.08 -67.01
N ASP A 138 27.40 34.35 -67.17
CA ASP A 138 26.56 35.48 -66.75
C ASP A 138 25.34 35.60 -67.70
N LEU A 139 24.13 35.55 -67.13
CA LEU A 139 22.86 35.69 -67.84
C LEU A 139 22.17 37.03 -67.54
N SER A 140 22.86 37.97 -66.91
CA SER A 140 22.37 39.30 -66.56
C SER A 140 21.83 40.04 -67.79
N PRO A 141 20.52 40.34 -67.86
CA PRO A 141 19.96 41.09 -68.97
C PRO A 141 20.27 42.58 -68.79
N ARG A 142 20.67 43.23 -69.88
CA ARG A 142 20.80 44.70 -69.95
C ARG A 142 19.53 45.26 -70.57
N ILE A 143 18.66 45.84 -69.74
CA ILE A 143 17.33 46.32 -70.15
C ILE A 143 17.34 47.85 -70.20
N THR A 144 16.94 48.42 -71.34
CA THR A 144 16.71 49.84 -71.56
C THR A 144 15.23 50.13 -71.54
N PHE A 145 14.76 50.93 -70.59
CA PHE A 145 13.36 51.37 -70.59
C PHE A 145 13.17 52.53 -71.57
N ILE A 146 12.25 52.37 -72.52
CA ILE A 146 11.91 53.38 -73.53
C ILE A 146 10.41 53.58 -73.51
N SER A 147 9.92 54.81 -73.36
CA SER A 147 8.50 55.12 -73.41
C SER A 147 7.93 54.93 -74.83
N LYS A 148 6.62 54.69 -74.97
CA LYS A 148 5.98 54.56 -76.30
C LYS A 148 6.11 55.86 -77.12
N GLU A 149 6.13 57.01 -76.45
CA GLU A 149 6.37 58.35 -77.00
C GLU A 149 7.83 58.56 -77.44
N GLY A 150 8.74 57.61 -77.16
CA GLY A 150 10.11 57.58 -77.67
C GLY A 150 11.19 58.07 -76.69
N ARG A 151 10.84 58.47 -75.45
CA ARG A 151 11.83 58.86 -74.45
C ARG A 151 12.60 57.64 -73.95
N LYS A 152 13.93 57.66 -74.09
CA LYS A 152 14.82 56.67 -73.49
C LYS A 152 15.14 57.06 -72.04
N PHE A 153 14.86 56.16 -71.11
CA PHE A 153 15.28 56.23 -69.71
C PHE A 153 16.56 55.41 -69.52
N GLU A 154 16.98 55.24 -68.27
CA GLU A 154 18.23 54.58 -67.91
C GLU A 154 18.23 53.09 -68.27
N THR A 155 19.37 52.60 -68.79
CA THR A 155 19.61 51.16 -68.98
C THR A 155 20.09 50.54 -67.68
N ARG A 156 19.47 49.44 -67.25
CA ARG A 156 19.83 48.70 -66.04
C ARG A 156 20.24 47.27 -66.35
N THR A 157 21.17 46.77 -65.54
CA THR A 157 21.62 45.37 -65.52
C THR A 157 21.47 44.87 -64.09
N PHE A 158 21.01 43.63 -63.90
CA PHE A 158 20.97 42.98 -62.59
C PHE A 158 21.61 41.60 -62.68
N LYS A 159 22.41 41.26 -61.66
CA LYS A 159 23.19 40.02 -61.61
C LYS A 159 22.28 38.79 -61.57
N LEU A 160 22.27 38.01 -62.65
CA LEU A 160 21.49 36.77 -62.75
C LEU A 160 22.31 35.64 -63.39
N ARG A 161 22.17 34.43 -62.85
CA ARG A 161 22.74 33.19 -63.40
C ARG A 161 21.71 32.06 -63.35
N CYS A 162 21.88 31.07 -64.23
CA CYS A 162 21.15 29.81 -64.10
C CYS A 162 21.94 28.86 -63.21
N ASN A 163 21.43 28.57 -62.01
CA ASN A 163 22.00 27.56 -61.13
C ASN A 163 20.93 27.03 -60.17
N THR A 164 20.80 25.72 -60.08
CA THR A 164 19.78 25.04 -59.27
C THR A 164 20.36 24.70 -57.89
N PRO A 165 19.84 25.29 -56.79
CA PRO A 165 20.34 25.03 -55.44
C PRO A 165 20.46 23.54 -55.11
N PRO A 166 21.53 23.09 -54.43
CA PRO A 166 21.67 21.70 -53.99
C PRO A 166 20.44 21.17 -53.22
N PRO A 167 20.13 19.87 -53.32
CA PRO A 167 18.98 19.29 -52.63
C PRO A 167 19.18 19.28 -51.12
N ASP A 168 18.10 19.54 -50.38
CA ASP A 168 18.10 19.51 -48.91
C ASP A 168 18.43 18.12 -48.34
N ILE A 169 19.09 18.13 -47.17
CA ILE A 169 19.33 16.94 -46.34
C ILE A 169 17.98 16.41 -45.82
N THR A 170 17.62 15.19 -46.22
CA THR A 170 16.35 14.58 -45.85
C THR A 170 16.37 14.09 -44.40
N ASN A 171 17.46 13.42 -44.00
CA ASN A 171 17.60 12.87 -42.66
C ASN A 171 19.02 13.03 -42.09
N ALA A 172 19.11 13.14 -40.77
CA ALA A 172 20.35 13.14 -40.02
C ALA A 172 20.10 12.40 -38.70
N VAL A 173 20.74 11.25 -38.50
CA VAL A 173 20.52 10.36 -37.34
C VAL A 173 21.80 10.22 -36.53
N ILE A 174 21.71 10.33 -35.20
CA ILE A 174 22.85 10.06 -34.32
C ILE A 174 23.09 8.56 -34.18
N CYS A 175 24.31 8.14 -34.48
CA CYS A 175 24.87 6.82 -34.26
C CYS A 175 26.15 6.94 -33.39
N LYS A 176 26.91 5.87 -33.23
CA LYS A 176 28.21 5.86 -32.54
C LYS A 176 29.28 5.13 -33.34
N THR A 177 30.55 5.44 -33.09
CA THR A 177 31.68 4.67 -33.63
C THR A 177 31.68 3.26 -33.05
N SER A 178 32.03 2.27 -33.89
CA SER A 178 32.40 0.94 -33.45
C SER A 178 33.71 1.00 -32.67
N VAL A 179 33.74 0.42 -31.47
CA VAL A 179 34.95 0.28 -30.63
C VAL A 179 35.13 -1.20 -30.26
N PRO A 180 36.35 -1.76 -30.31
CA PRO A 180 36.58 -3.15 -29.92
C PRO A 180 36.19 -3.41 -28.47
N PHE A 181 35.62 -4.59 -28.20
CA PHE A 181 35.25 -5.01 -26.84
C PHE A 181 36.49 -5.03 -25.93
N GLY A 182 36.45 -4.24 -24.84
CA GLY A 182 37.58 -4.09 -23.91
C GLY A 182 38.59 -2.98 -24.26
N SER A 183 38.35 -2.17 -25.30
CA SER A 183 39.18 -0.99 -25.56
C SER A 183 38.99 0.10 -24.47
N PRO A 184 40.06 0.78 -24.00
CA PRO A 184 39.94 1.94 -23.13
C PRO A 184 39.49 3.21 -23.87
N ASP A 185 39.45 3.20 -25.21
CA ASP A 185 39.07 4.37 -26.00
C ASP A 185 37.55 4.63 -25.97
N PRO A 186 37.10 5.87 -25.73
CA PRO A 186 35.68 6.20 -25.73
C PRO A 186 35.08 6.11 -27.15
N ALA A 187 33.84 5.65 -27.23
CA ALA A 187 33.04 5.78 -28.46
C ALA A 187 32.62 7.24 -28.67
N TYR A 188 32.60 7.69 -29.93
CA TYR A 188 32.18 9.03 -30.34
C TYR A 188 30.84 8.97 -31.07
N TYR A 189 30.03 10.01 -30.97
CA TYR A 189 28.80 10.13 -31.76
C TYR A 189 29.12 10.33 -33.25
N VAL A 190 28.28 9.77 -34.13
CA VAL A 190 28.41 9.83 -35.58
C VAL A 190 27.11 10.39 -36.17
N LEU A 191 27.21 11.35 -37.10
CA LEU A 191 26.06 11.87 -37.84
C LEU A 191 25.90 11.04 -39.13
N CYS A 192 24.84 10.22 -39.19
CA CYS A 192 24.45 9.50 -40.40
C CYS A 192 23.53 10.40 -41.24
N ILE A 193 24.05 10.94 -42.34
CA ILE A 193 23.44 12.03 -43.11
C ILE A 193 22.92 11.48 -44.46
N SER A 194 21.63 11.67 -44.72
CA SER A 194 20.94 11.21 -45.93
C SER A 194 20.34 12.38 -46.71
N CYS A 195 20.38 12.29 -48.03
CA CYS A 195 19.85 13.26 -48.98
C CYS A 195 18.85 12.57 -49.93
N ASN A 196 18.08 13.35 -50.70
CA ASN A 196 17.15 12.80 -51.67
C ASN A 196 17.91 12.26 -52.90
N SER A 197 18.08 10.95 -52.98
CA SER A 197 18.83 10.30 -54.08
C SER A 197 18.15 10.41 -55.44
N ASP A 198 16.85 10.67 -55.52
CA ASP A 198 16.17 10.87 -56.81
C ASP A 198 16.40 12.29 -57.36
N LYS A 199 16.52 13.29 -56.48
CA LYS A 199 17.01 14.63 -56.87
C LYS A 199 18.48 14.61 -57.31
N LEU A 200 19.33 13.88 -56.60
CA LEU A 200 20.76 13.73 -56.97
C LEU A 200 20.95 13.03 -58.33
N LYS A 201 20.02 12.14 -58.72
CA LYS A 201 20.01 11.49 -60.05
C LYS A 201 19.46 12.36 -61.18
N GLU A 202 18.85 13.52 -60.92
CA GLU A 202 18.19 14.30 -61.97
C GLU A 202 19.20 14.70 -63.07
N LYS A 203 18.79 14.62 -64.34
CA LYS A 203 19.67 14.78 -65.51
C LYS A 203 19.45 16.09 -66.27
N MET A 204 20.57 16.71 -66.64
CA MET A 204 20.68 17.82 -67.56
C MET A 204 21.46 17.33 -68.79
N GLY A 205 20.74 16.80 -69.78
CA GLY A 205 21.35 16.08 -70.90
C GLY A 205 22.03 14.80 -70.44
N SER A 206 23.32 14.64 -70.74
CA SER A 206 24.16 13.52 -70.27
C SER A 206 24.59 13.66 -68.80
N ASP A 207 24.72 14.89 -68.30
CA ASP A 207 25.26 15.20 -66.97
C ASP A 207 24.17 15.25 -65.89
N PHE A 208 24.58 15.19 -64.62
CA PHE A 208 23.68 15.34 -63.46
C PHE A 208 23.40 16.82 -63.17
N LEU A 209 22.16 17.15 -62.79
CA LEU A 209 21.71 18.51 -62.49
C LEU A 209 22.48 19.17 -61.32
N HIS A 210 23.05 18.37 -60.43
CA HIS A 210 23.81 18.83 -59.26
C HIS A 210 25.25 18.28 -59.26
N LYS A 211 25.89 18.19 -60.44
CA LYS A 211 27.28 17.74 -60.62
C LYS A 211 28.30 18.65 -59.91
N ASP A 212 27.92 19.88 -59.65
CA ASP A 212 28.67 20.97 -59.04
C ASP A 212 28.56 21.05 -57.51
N ILE A 213 27.88 20.11 -56.85
CA ILE A 213 27.96 19.97 -55.38
C ILE A 213 29.43 19.81 -54.97
N LYS A 214 29.89 20.62 -54.00
CA LYS A 214 31.29 20.68 -53.60
C LYS A 214 31.55 20.49 -52.11
N ASN A 215 30.60 20.83 -51.25
CA ASN A 215 30.82 20.77 -49.81
C ASN A 215 29.53 20.48 -49.00
N ILE A 216 29.72 19.86 -47.84
CA ILE A 216 28.72 19.80 -46.78
C ILE A 216 29.21 20.69 -45.63
N ILE A 217 28.31 21.51 -45.09
CA ILE A 217 28.63 22.48 -44.06
C ILE A 217 28.04 21.98 -42.73
N ILE A 218 28.90 21.76 -41.73
CA ILE A 218 28.51 21.26 -40.41
C ILE A 218 28.96 22.27 -39.35
N ASN A 219 28.00 22.83 -38.60
CA ASN A 219 28.21 23.94 -37.64
C ASN A 219 29.01 25.14 -38.21
N GLY A 220 28.90 25.37 -39.52
CA GLY A 220 29.58 26.47 -40.23
C GLY A 220 30.92 26.08 -40.87
N THR A 221 31.47 24.90 -40.56
CA THR A 221 32.70 24.38 -41.20
C THR A 221 32.37 23.69 -42.52
N GLU A 222 33.01 24.10 -43.62
CA GLU A 222 32.87 23.46 -44.94
C GLU A 222 33.75 22.20 -45.03
N TYR A 223 33.17 21.06 -45.44
CA TYR A 223 33.87 19.79 -45.69
C TYR A 223 33.68 19.36 -47.15
N PRO A 224 34.73 18.95 -47.88
CA PRO A 224 34.64 18.65 -49.31
C PRO A 224 33.86 17.36 -49.58
N ILE A 225 32.90 17.40 -50.50
CA ILE A 225 32.16 16.24 -51.02
C ILE A 225 31.93 16.38 -52.52
N GLU A 226 31.86 15.28 -53.24
CA GLU A 226 31.60 15.26 -54.69
C GLU A 226 30.53 14.21 -55.02
N LEU A 227 29.69 14.46 -56.02
CA LEU A 227 28.63 13.54 -56.44
C LEU A 227 29.22 12.26 -57.05
N ASN A 228 28.79 11.09 -56.58
CA ASN A 228 29.30 9.82 -57.10
C ASN A 228 28.79 9.53 -58.53
N SER A 229 29.49 8.64 -59.26
CA SER A 229 29.21 8.34 -60.67
C SER A 229 27.81 7.80 -60.95
N SER A 230 27.14 7.22 -59.95
CA SER A 230 25.76 6.73 -60.01
C SER A 230 24.69 7.76 -59.64
N GLY A 231 25.07 8.96 -59.17
CA GLY A 231 24.15 9.99 -58.67
C GLY A 231 23.38 9.60 -57.40
N THR A 232 23.84 8.58 -56.67
CA THR A 232 23.11 8.00 -55.52
C THR A 232 23.57 8.54 -54.17
N GLY A 233 24.71 9.22 -54.11
CA GLY A 233 25.37 9.70 -52.90
C GLY A 233 26.69 10.38 -53.21
N PHE A 234 27.56 10.49 -52.21
CA PHE A 234 28.77 11.31 -52.29
C PHE A 234 30.05 10.51 -52.07
N THR A 235 31.15 11.04 -52.58
CA THR A 235 32.53 10.67 -52.22
C THR A 235 33.23 11.84 -51.55
N THR A 236 34.17 11.57 -50.65
CA THR A 236 34.95 12.60 -49.95
C THR A 236 36.37 12.09 -49.66
N THR A 237 37.30 13.02 -49.49
CA THR A 237 38.69 12.78 -49.05
C THR A 237 38.94 13.20 -47.61
N ASP A 238 37.93 13.73 -46.91
CA ASP A 238 38.07 14.23 -45.54
C ASP A 238 37.96 13.10 -44.50
N SER A 239 38.94 13.02 -43.61
CA SER A 239 39.10 11.92 -42.64
C SER A 239 38.10 11.94 -41.48
N ASN A 240 37.28 12.98 -41.34
CA ASN A 240 36.17 12.99 -40.39
C ASN A 240 34.99 12.13 -40.89
N PHE A 241 34.96 11.76 -42.17
CA PHE A 241 33.97 10.83 -42.71
C PHE A 241 34.52 9.40 -42.67
N ILE A 242 33.78 8.51 -42.03
CA ILE A 242 34.18 7.11 -41.76
C ILE A 242 33.35 6.12 -42.57
N ALA A 243 33.82 4.88 -42.69
CA ALA A 243 33.09 3.84 -43.40
C ALA A 243 31.87 3.38 -42.58
N LYS A 244 30.79 2.96 -43.26
CA LYS A 244 29.58 2.41 -42.63
C LYS A 244 29.88 1.23 -41.68
N THR A 245 30.94 0.45 -41.97
CA THR A 245 31.43 -0.66 -41.15
C THR A 245 31.85 -0.23 -39.75
N ASP A 246 32.26 1.03 -39.60
CA ASP A 246 32.82 1.58 -38.37
C ASP A 246 31.76 2.32 -37.54
N VAL A 247 30.47 2.16 -37.92
CA VAL A 247 29.32 2.85 -37.33
C VAL A 247 28.29 1.86 -36.82
N LEU A 248 27.93 2.00 -35.54
CA LEU A 248 26.87 1.25 -34.87
C LEU A 248 25.73 2.20 -34.51
N SER A 249 24.49 1.71 -34.54
CA SER A 249 23.36 2.48 -33.99
C SER A 249 23.49 2.64 -32.47
N LEU A 250 22.83 3.66 -31.91
CA LEU A 250 22.76 3.83 -30.45
C LEU A 250 21.90 2.75 -29.78
N ASN A 251 20.80 2.36 -30.43
CA ASN A 251 19.70 1.58 -29.84
C ASN A 251 19.56 0.17 -30.43
N SER A 252 20.67 -0.49 -30.75
CA SER A 252 20.71 -1.89 -31.25
C SER A 252 19.94 -2.17 -32.56
N SER A 253 19.52 -1.12 -33.27
CA SER A 253 18.89 -1.20 -34.60
C SER A 253 19.95 -1.36 -35.71
N PRO A 254 19.57 -1.77 -36.93
CA PRO A 254 20.49 -1.73 -38.06
C PRO A 254 21.06 -0.32 -38.27
N THR A 255 22.37 -0.21 -38.54
CA THR A 255 23.00 1.08 -38.87
C THR A 255 22.32 1.69 -40.10
N PRO A 256 21.78 2.94 -40.03
CA PRO A 256 21.08 3.57 -41.14
C PRO A 256 21.89 3.56 -42.43
N ASP A 257 21.22 3.32 -43.55
CA ASP A 257 21.84 3.48 -44.87
C ASP A 257 21.82 4.96 -45.27
N ALA A 258 22.95 5.63 -45.03
CA ALA A 258 23.15 7.06 -45.21
C ALA A 258 24.18 7.35 -46.30
N ASN A 259 24.14 8.57 -46.85
CA ASN A 259 25.05 9.01 -47.89
C ASN A 259 26.43 9.39 -47.34
N LEU A 260 26.49 9.86 -46.10
CA LEU A 260 27.71 10.28 -45.40
C LEU A 260 27.62 9.88 -43.91
N TYR A 261 28.77 9.54 -43.31
CA TYR A 261 28.89 9.16 -41.89
C TYR A 261 29.97 10.02 -41.23
N PHE A 262 29.59 11.13 -40.61
CA PHE A 262 30.53 12.09 -40.02
C PHE A 262 30.81 11.77 -38.56
N LYS A 263 32.05 11.43 -38.21
CA LYS A 263 32.51 11.23 -36.83
C LYS A 263 32.64 12.57 -36.13
N THR A 264 31.90 12.76 -35.04
CA THR A 264 31.98 13.98 -34.22
C THR A 264 33.09 13.88 -33.17
N ASN A 265 33.39 15.02 -32.54
CA ASN A 265 34.23 15.10 -31.34
C ASN A 265 33.47 14.83 -30.01
N ALA A 266 32.14 14.64 -30.05
CA ALA A 266 31.34 14.40 -28.86
C ALA A 266 31.41 12.92 -28.44
N VAL A 267 31.82 12.66 -27.20
CA VAL A 267 31.90 11.32 -26.61
C VAL A 267 30.49 10.82 -26.23
N VAL A 268 30.22 9.53 -26.48
CA VAL A 268 28.98 8.87 -26.07
C VAL A 268 28.88 8.85 -24.54
N GLY A 269 27.80 9.38 -24.00
CA GLY A 269 27.62 9.60 -22.55
C GLY A 269 28.00 11.00 -22.07
N GLY A 270 28.57 11.86 -22.92
CA GLY A 270 28.94 13.24 -22.60
C GLY A 270 27.78 14.25 -22.63
N ILE A 271 28.13 15.54 -22.64
CA ILE A 271 27.19 16.67 -22.69
C ILE A 271 26.39 16.65 -23.99
N LYS A 272 25.08 16.94 -23.92
CA LYS A 272 24.24 17.16 -25.09
C LYS A 272 24.83 18.23 -26.02
N THR A 273 25.02 17.88 -27.30
CA THR A 273 25.62 18.74 -28.33
C THR A 273 24.72 18.82 -29.56
N ASP A 274 24.52 20.03 -30.08
CA ASP A 274 23.67 20.31 -31.25
C ASP A 274 24.51 20.55 -32.52
N TYR A 275 24.03 20.03 -33.65
CA TYR A 275 24.68 20.09 -34.97
C TYR A 275 23.71 20.63 -36.03
N THR A 276 24.17 21.59 -36.85
CA THR A 276 23.44 22.18 -37.98
C THR A 276 24.15 21.85 -39.29
N LEU A 277 23.42 21.34 -40.27
CA LEU A 277 23.92 20.69 -41.49
C LEU A 277 23.24 21.26 -42.76
N TYR A 278 23.99 21.51 -43.83
CA TYR A 278 23.47 21.84 -45.17
C TYR A 278 24.52 21.60 -46.27
N ILE A 279 24.13 21.58 -47.55
CA ILE A 279 25.02 21.30 -48.70
C ILE A 279 25.29 22.59 -49.50
N GLY A 280 26.47 22.72 -50.10
CA GLY A 280 26.85 23.79 -51.02
C GLY A 280 27.49 23.31 -52.32
N ASP A 281 27.46 24.18 -53.34
CA ASP A 281 28.05 23.95 -54.67
C ASP A 281 29.34 24.77 -54.92
N GLU A 282 29.95 24.58 -56.09
CA GLU A 282 31.14 25.30 -56.55
C GLU A 282 31.00 26.83 -56.61
N LYS A 283 29.77 27.37 -56.73
CA LYS A 283 29.49 28.81 -56.69
C LYS A 283 29.13 29.30 -55.28
N LYS A 284 29.16 28.44 -54.27
CA LYS A 284 28.70 28.67 -52.89
C LYS A 284 27.19 28.94 -52.77
N LEU A 285 26.38 28.47 -53.72
CA LEU A 285 24.93 28.36 -53.53
C LEU A 285 24.67 27.18 -52.59
N SER A 286 23.80 27.35 -51.59
CA SER A 286 23.49 26.30 -50.62
C SER A 286 22.10 25.70 -50.82
N SER A 287 21.89 24.51 -50.27
CA SER A 287 20.55 23.96 -50.07
C SER A 287 19.69 24.93 -49.25
N SER A 288 18.38 24.97 -49.55
CA SER A 288 17.46 25.99 -49.01
C SER A 288 17.21 25.82 -47.52
N ASN A 289 17.22 24.59 -47.02
CA ASN A 289 16.95 24.26 -45.62
C ASN A 289 18.22 23.78 -44.90
N LYS A 290 18.40 24.22 -43.65
CA LYS A 290 19.43 23.73 -42.73
C LYS A 290 18.80 22.70 -41.78
N LYS A 291 19.43 21.53 -41.66
CA LYS A 291 18.97 20.43 -40.81
C LYS A 291 19.67 20.49 -39.45
N THR A 292 18.92 20.48 -38.35
CA THR A 292 19.49 20.38 -36.99
C THR A 292 19.30 18.99 -36.40
N VAL A 293 20.29 18.48 -35.67
CA VAL A 293 20.25 17.21 -34.92
C VAL A 293 21.05 17.33 -33.62
N SER A 294 20.58 16.68 -32.56
CA SER A 294 21.18 16.74 -31.21
C SER A 294 21.61 15.36 -30.73
N THR A 295 22.70 15.27 -29.96
CA THR A 295 23.01 14.07 -29.16
C THR A 295 22.02 13.92 -27.98
N PRO A 296 21.89 12.72 -27.38
CA PRO A 296 21.10 12.55 -26.17
C PRO A 296 21.65 13.35 -24.98
N ALA A 297 20.77 13.81 -24.08
CA ALA A 297 21.16 14.24 -22.75
C ALA A 297 21.31 13.00 -21.85
N ASN A 298 22.41 12.92 -21.11
CA ASN A 298 22.75 11.78 -20.24
C ASN A 298 22.52 12.16 -18.76
N THR A 299 22.42 11.15 -17.89
CA THR A 299 22.38 11.36 -16.43
C THR A 299 23.79 11.15 -15.84
N PRO A 300 24.34 12.09 -15.05
CA PRO A 300 25.62 11.91 -14.38
C PRO A 300 25.60 10.80 -13.35
N ASP A 301 26.78 10.24 -13.06
CA ASP A 301 27.00 9.36 -11.91
C ASP A 301 26.62 10.09 -10.61
N ASN A 302 25.94 9.38 -9.72
CA ASN A 302 25.59 9.90 -8.40
C ASN A 302 26.85 10.39 -7.67
N ALA A 303 26.82 11.62 -7.19
CA ALA A 303 27.92 12.20 -6.41
C ALA A 303 28.15 11.40 -5.12
N LYS A 304 29.41 11.23 -4.74
CA LYS A 304 29.85 10.57 -3.49
C LYS A 304 30.40 11.62 -2.53
N LEU A 305 30.33 11.35 -1.23
CA LEU A 305 30.87 12.21 -0.17
C LEU A 305 31.98 11.47 0.57
N TYR A 306 33.07 12.14 0.88
CA TYR A 306 34.25 11.58 1.53
C TYR A 306 34.65 12.37 2.78
N ASP A 307 35.02 11.67 3.84
CA ASP A 307 35.76 12.22 4.98
C ASP A 307 37.24 12.39 4.59
N MET A 308 37.74 13.63 4.63
CA MET A 308 39.13 13.97 4.32
C MET A 308 39.99 14.16 5.57
N THR A 309 39.44 13.96 6.78
CA THR A 309 40.17 14.09 8.06
C THR A 309 41.03 12.86 8.37
N VAL A 310 40.76 11.74 7.71
CA VAL A 310 41.49 10.47 7.83
C VAL A 310 42.57 10.33 6.75
N THR A 311 43.63 9.57 7.04
CA THR A 311 44.84 9.46 6.19
C THR A 311 44.57 8.83 4.81
N SER A 312 43.52 8.02 4.71
CA SER A 312 42.96 7.53 3.45
C SER A 312 41.49 7.95 3.40
N PRO A 313 41.07 8.81 2.44
CA PRO A 313 39.70 9.30 2.39
C PRO A 313 38.66 8.18 2.39
N HIS A 314 37.66 8.32 3.24
CA HIS A 314 36.64 7.29 3.48
C HIS A 314 35.28 7.76 2.98
N GLU A 315 34.59 6.95 2.17
CA GLU A 315 33.28 7.33 1.63
C GLU A 315 32.22 7.32 2.74
N ILE A 316 31.55 8.45 2.95
CA ILE A 316 30.47 8.58 3.93
C ILE A 316 29.20 7.97 3.33
N LEU A 317 28.82 6.78 3.80
CA LEU A 317 27.61 6.07 3.37
C LEU A 317 26.38 6.33 4.27
N SER A 318 26.58 6.81 5.50
CA SER A 318 25.50 7.04 6.48
C SER A 318 24.40 7.97 5.94
N ASN A 319 23.20 7.41 5.74
CA ASN A 319 22.00 8.08 5.24
C ASN A 319 20.82 8.06 6.24
N ASP A 320 21.06 7.61 7.47
CA ASP A 320 20.08 7.54 8.56
C ASP A 320 20.46 8.51 9.71
N PRO A 321 19.58 9.45 10.11
CA PRO A 321 19.87 10.37 11.21
C PRO A 321 20.06 9.67 12.57
N ALA A 322 19.55 8.45 12.75
CA ALA A 322 19.79 7.65 13.95
C ALA A 322 21.19 6.99 13.98
N SER A 323 21.88 6.90 12.84
CA SER A 323 23.22 6.32 12.71
C SER A 323 24.19 7.22 11.90
N PRO A 324 24.44 8.47 12.34
CA PRO A 324 25.27 9.43 11.62
C PRO A 324 26.74 9.01 11.59
N TYR A 325 27.44 9.33 10.50
CA TYR A 325 28.88 9.13 10.40
C TYR A 325 29.60 10.01 11.42
N THR A 326 30.42 9.40 12.27
CA THR A 326 31.05 10.08 13.42
C THR A 326 32.52 10.44 13.15
N ILE A 327 32.84 11.72 13.39
CA ILE A 327 34.19 12.32 13.30
C ILE A 327 34.51 12.99 14.65
N ALA A 328 35.65 12.69 15.27
CA ALA A 328 36.09 13.37 16.49
C ALA A 328 37.10 14.48 16.18
N TYR A 329 36.95 15.66 16.79
CA TYR A 329 37.56 16.90 16.27
C TYR A 329 38.71 17.50 17.09
N LYS A 330 39.08 16.97 18.26
CA LYS A 330 40.15 17.60 19.07
C LYS A 330 41.54 17.49 18.43
N ASP A 331 41.82 16.38 17.74
CA ASP A 331 43.12 16.13 17.12
C ASP A 331 43.29 16.85 15.76
N ILE A 332 42.20 17.35 15.19
CA ILE A 332 42.22 18.13 13.94
C ILE A 332 42.71 19.54 14.30
N SER A 333 43.89 19.92 13.82
CA SER A 333 44.49 21.24 14.12
C SER A 333 43.78 22.41 13.44
N GLU A 334 43.01 22.14 12.39
CA GLU A 334 42.31 23.12 11.55
C GLU A 334 40.96 23.53 12.16
N ASP A 335 40.52 24.78 11.93
CA ASP A 335 39.21 25.30 12.41
C ASP A 335 38.00 24.77 11.62
N LYS A 336 38.25 23.93 10.60
CA LYS A 336 37.25 23.37 9.68
C LYS A 336 37.44 21.88 9.54
N ILE A 337 36.33 21.15 9.55
CA ILE A 337 36.27 19.72 9.23
C ILE A 337 36.08 19.59 7.72
N LYS A 338 37.08 19.05 7.03
CA LYS A 338 37.06 18.91 5.57
C LYS A 338 36.38 17.62 5.14
N LEU A 339 35.31 17.76 4.38
CA LEU A 339 34.71 16.71 3.58
C LEU A 339 34.88 17.04 2.09
N LYS A 340 34.69 16.07 1.21
CA LYS A 340 34.74 16.30 -0.24
C LYS A 340 33.59 15.58 -0.94
N ALA A 341 32.84 16.28 -1.78
CA ALA A 341 31.88 15.67 -2.70
C ALA A 341 32.46 15.58 -4.11
N GLU A 342 32.29 14.45 -4.81
CA GLU A 342 32.77 14.26 -6.19
C GLU A 342 31.89 13.32 -7.02
N THR A 343 31.84 13.54 -8.34
CA THR A 343 31.20 12.65 -9.33
C THR A 343 32.21 12.27 -10.41
N ALA A 344 32.15 11.03 -10.89
CA ALA A 344 33.03 10.54 -11.96
C ALA A 344 32.70 11.16 -13.33
N THR A 345 31.47 11.65 -13.52
CA THR A 345 31.03 12.29 -14.77
C THR A 345 31.71 13.66 -14.95
N ARG A 346 32.64 13.74 -15.91
CA ARG A 346 33.32 14.98 -16.28
C ARG A 346 32.35 15.97 -16.94
N GLY A 347 32.36 17.21 -16.46
CA GLY A 347 31.49 18.30 -16.96
C GLY A 347 30.16 18.41 -16.21
N ALA A 348 29.78 17.43 -15.40
CA ALA A 348 28.75 17.60 -14.39
C ALA A 348 29.29 18.45 -13.22
N ILE A 349 28.39 19.17 -12.58
CA ILE A 349 28.61 20.00 -11.39
C ILE A 349 27.86 19.37 -10.21
N ILE A 350 28.25 19.70 -8.98
CA ILE A 350 27.60 19.20 -7.76
C ILE A 350 26.89 20.37 -7.10
N LYS A 351 25.58 20.21 -6.87
CA LYS A 351 24.78 21.17 -6.10
C LYS A 351 24.11 20.51 -4.90
N GLY A 352 23.87 21.30 -3.88
CA GLY A 352 23.27 20.83 -2.63
C GLY A 352 23.22 21.86 -1.53
N GLU A 353 22.99 21.40 -0.31
CA GLU A 353 22.98 22.18 0.91
C GLU A 353 23.47 21.34 2.11
N VAL A 354 24.07 22.00 3.09
CA VAL A 354 24.35 21.45 4.41
C VAL A 354 23.52 22.17 5.45
N LYS A 355 22.92 21.38 6.34
CA LYS A 355 22.05 21.82 7.44
C LYS A 355 22.70 21.45 8.76
N LYS A 356 23.25 22.44 9.46
CA LYS A 356 23.78 22.32 10.82
C LYS A 356 22.61 22.37 11.80
N HIS A 357 22.54 21.41 12.73
CA HIS A 357 21.55 21.35 13.79
C HIS A 357 22.26 21.42 15.15
N ASP A 358 22.06 22.53 15.87
CA ASP A 358 22.68 22.80 17.17
C ASP A 358 21.87 22.31 18.39
N GLY A 359 20.72 21.66 18.14
CA GLY A 359 19.76 21.27 19.17
C GLY A 359 18.54 22.20 19.27
N SER A 360 18.53 23.33 18.53
CA SER A 360 17.44 24.32 18.57
C SER A 360 17.13 24.98 17.22
N THR A 361 18.12 25.18 16.36
CA THR A 361 17.99 25.97 15.12
C THR A 361 18.74 25.31 13.96
N TYR A 362 18.33 25.62 12.72
CA TYR A 362 19.02 25.19 11.49
C TYR A 362 19.82 26.35 10.87
N ILE A 363 21.10 26.11 10.61
CA ILE A 363 21.95 26.99 9.78
C ILE A 363 22.23 26.29 8.46
N TYR A 364 22.08 27.03 7.36
CA TYR A 364 22.14 26.52 5.98
C TYR A 364 23.36 27.09 5.25
N PHE A 365 24.09 26.24 4.53
CA PHE A 365 25.09 26.67 3.56
C PHE A 365 24.98 25.86 2.27
N ALA A 366 25.10 26.53 1.14
CA ALA A 366 24.96 25.93 -0.18
C ALA A 366 26.23 25.15 -0.58
N ILE A 367 26.03 24.04 -1.27
CA ILE A 367 27.08 23.30 -1.97
C ILE A 367 26.96 23.68 -3.45
N ASP A 368 28.03 24.22 -4.03
CA ASP A 368 28.17 24.45 -5.47
C ASP A 368 29.64 24.25 -5.86
N SER A 369 29.92 23.31 -6.76
CA SER A 369 31.28 23.03 -7.25
C SER A 369 31.79 24.06 -8.27
N GLY A 370 30.92 24.93 -8.78
CA GLY A 370 31.15 25.69 -10.01
C GLY A 370 31.33 24.73 -11.19
N PRO A 371 32.19 25.04 -12.18
CA PRO A 371 32.38 24.21 -13.38
C PRO A 371 33.16 22.89 -13.14
N ARG A 372 33.32 22.46 -11.88
CA ARG A 372 34.10 21.28 -11.48
C ARG A 372 33.17 20.12 -11.13
N ASN A 373 33.63 18.89 -11.32
CA ASN A 373 32.95 17.66 -10.89
C ASN A 373 33.24 17.28 -9.42
N SER A 374 33.81 18.20 -8.63
CA SER A 374 34.08 18.01 -7.20
C SER A 374 34.10 19.33 -6.43
N VAL A 375 33.80 19.26 -5.14
CA VAL A 375 33.72 20.41 -4.21
C VAL A 375 34.10 19.99 -2.80
N ASP A 376 34.92 20.80 -2.14
CA ASP A 376 35.24 20.64 -0.72
C ASP A 376 34.10 21.24 0.12
N ILE A 377 33.69 20.53 1.16
CA ILE A 377 32.61 20.91 2.07
C ILE A 377 33.22 21.06 3.46
N GLU A 378 33.29 22.30 3.95
CA GLU A 378 33.86 22.62 5.24
C GLU A 378 32.78 22.74 6.32
N LEU A 379 32.81 21.88 7.33
CA LEU A 379 31.97 22.03 8.53
C LEU A 379 32.71 22.83 9.59
N ASP A 380 32.01 23.66 10.37
CA ASP A 380 32.64 24.36 11.48
C ASP A 380 33.12 23.37 12.55
N LYS A 381 34.39 23.46 12.96
CA LYS A 381 34.87 22.78 14.15
C LYS A 381 34.19 23.38 15.40
N PRO A 382 33.54 22.58 16.25
CA PRO A 382 32.93 23.08 17.47
C PRO A 382 33.99 23.53 18.49
N VAL A 383 33.67 24.55 19.28
CA VAL A 383 34.52 24.99 20.42
C VAL A 383 34.48 23.95 21.55
N SER A 384 33.30 23.36 21.78
CA SER A 384 33.02 22.28 22.74
C SER A 384 31.70 21.62 22.39
N GLY A 385 31.50 20.36 22.81
CA GLY A 385 30.28 19.59 22.60
C GLY A 385 30.12 18.99 21.20
N ASP A 386 29.07 18.17 21.06
CA ASP A 386 28.73 17.47 19.82
C ASP A 386 27.89 18.34 18.88
N VAL A 387 28.08 18.22 17.57
CA VAL A 387 27.27 18.94 16.55
C VAL A 387 26.82 17.99 15.44
N PHE A 388 25.58 18.14 14.98
CA PHE A 388 24.97 17.27 13.97
C PHE A 388 24.73 18.03 12.65
N TYR A 389 24.98 17.35 11.53
CA TYR A 389 24.83 17.89 10.18
C TYR A 389 24.04 16.92 9.27
N LYS A 390 23.12 17.47 8.46
CA LYS A 390 22.52 16.78 7.30
C LYS A 390 23.07 17.42 6.03
N ILE A 391 23.59 16.60 5.12
CA ILE A 391 24.24 17.01 3.86
C ILE A 391 23.39 16.45 2.71
N GLU A 392 22.83 17.31 1.86
CA GLU A 392 21.95 16.94 0.76
C GLU A 392 22.55 17.44 -0.56
N PHE A 393 22.86 16.56 -1.51
CA PHE A 393 23.64 16.91 -2.71
C PHE A 393 23.36 15.97 -3.89
N ARG A 394 23.60 16.43 -5.12
CA ARG A 394 23.51 15.60 -6.35
C ARG A 394 24.43 16.13 -7.44
N ALA A 395 24.69 15.30 -8.46
CA ALA A 395 25.33 15.74 -9.69
C ALA A 395 24.28 16.26 -10.69
N GLU A 396 24.51 17.42 -11.29
CA GLU A 396 23.64 18.06 -12.28
C GLU A 396 24.48 18.92 -13.25
N GLY A 397 23.86 19.74 -14.10
CA GLY A 397 24.57 20.68 -14.98
C GLY A 397 23.89 20.86 -16.33
N ASP A 398 24.28 21.91 -17.06
CA ASP A 398 23.72 22.21 -18.38
C ASP A 398 24.02 21.08 -19.38
N GLY A 399 22.98 20.60 -20.05
CA GLY A 399 23.07 19.48 -21.00
C GLY A 399 23.02 18.07 -20.36
N PHE A 400 22.85 17.98 -19.04
CA PHE A 400 22.62 16.74 -18.30
C PHE A 400 21.20 16.67 -17.71
N THR A 401 20.70 15.45 -17.51
CA THR A 401 19.57 15.17 -16.61
C THR A 401 20.11 15.01 -15.19
N PRO A 402 19.60 15.66 -14.13
CA PRO A 402 20.14 15.53 -12.78
C PRO A 402 20.18 14.09 -12.25
N SER A 403 21.20 13.77 -11.46
CA SER A 403 21.34 12.50 -10.73
C SER A 403 20.39 12.42 -9.52
N ASP A 404 20.33 11.26 -8.88
CA ASP A 404 19.55 11.07 -7.65
C ASP A 404 20.08 11.94 -6.50
N LEU A 405 19.17 12.46 -5.68
CA LEU A 405 19.51 13.22 -4.48
C LEU A 405 20.15 12.30 -3.43
N GLN A 406 21.40 12.60 -3.08
CA GLN A 406 22.12 11.96 -2.00
C GLN A 406 21.89 12.73 -0.70
N ILE A 407 21.50 12.00 0.35
CA ILE A 407 21.40 12.53 1.72
C ILE A 407 22.41 11.78 2.57
N ARG A 408 23.20 12.51 3.36
CA ARG A 408 24.13 11.95 4.35
C ARG A 408 24.01 12.66 5.70
N TYR A 409 24.32 11.96 6.78
CA TYR A 409 24.32 12.51 8.13
C TYR A 409 25.70 12.37 8.78
N VAL A 410 26.18 13.46 9.37
CA VAL A 410 27.49 13.54 10.01
C VAL A 410 27.35 14.10 11.43
N LYS A 411 27.99 13.46 12.40
CA LYS A 411 28.07 13.93 13.78
C LYS A 411 29.52 14.21 14.14
N LEU A 412 29.80 15.45 14.52
CA LEU A 412 31.06 15.82 15.15
C LEU A 412 30.97 15.54 16.64
N ILE A 413 31.97 14.85 17.20
CA ILE A 413 32.03 14.56 18.65
C ILE A 413 33.28 15.15 19.31
N GLU A 414 33.12 15.61 20.55
CA GLU A 414 34.25 16.15 21.31
C GLU A 414 35.20 15.02 21.74
N GLY A 415 36.44 15.05 21.23
CA GLY A 415 37.44 14.04 21.57
C GLY A 415 38.53 13.83 20.54
N GLY A 416 39.52 13.01 20.91
CA GLY A 416 40.54 12.50 19.99
C GLY A 416 40.13 11.19 19.30
N THR A 417 40.88 10.80 18.26
CA THR A 417 40.69 9.60 17.45
C THR A 417 41.93 8.70 17.47
N ILE A 418 41.75 7.38 17.56
CA ILE A 418 42.82 6.40 17.32
C ILE A 418 42.35 5.29 16.38
N THR A 419 43.26 4.79 15.54
CA THR A 419 43.05 3.52 14.80
C THR A 419 43.91 2.42 15.43
N ILE A 420 43.31 1.26 15.66
CA ILE A 420 43.94 0.07 16.25
C ILE A 420 43.83 -1.07 15.25
N LYS A 421 44.97 -1.62 14.86
CA LYS A 421 45.11 -2.65 13.82
C LYS A 421 45.30 -4.04 14.43
N SER A 422 45.06 -5.10 13.68
CA SER A 422 45.35 -6.48 14.15
C SER A 422 46.76 -6.69 14.74
N THR A 423 47.77 -5.96 14.25
CA THR A 423 49.15 -6.02 14.76
C THR A 423 49.39 -5.30 16.09
N ASP A 424 48.41 -4.54 16.59
CA ASP A 424 48.54 -3.75 17.83
C ASP A 424 48.18 -4.53 19.11
N GLY A 425 47.42 -5.61 18.98
CA GLY A 425 46.96 -6.45 20.11
C GLY A 425 45.87 -5.84 20.98
N TRP A 426 45.22 -6.70 21.77
CA TRP A 426 44.18 -6.37 22.75
C TRP A 426 44.61 -5.30 23.76
N LYS A 427 45.87 -5.31 24.18
CA LYS A 427 46.41 -4.38 25.18
C LYS A 427 46.23 -2.92 24.75
N LYS A 428 46.50 -2.58 23.48
CA LYS A 428 46.38 -1.20 23.00
C LYS A 428 44.93 -0.71 23.01
N LEU A 429 43.97 -1.60 22.71
CA LEU A 429 42.54 -1.30 22.82
C LEU A 429 42.14 -1.08 24.28
N LYS A 430 42.57 -1.99 25.18
CA LYS A 430 42.30 -1.88 26.61
C LYS A 430 42.86 -0.58 27.21
N ASP A 431 44.13 -0.26 26.95
CA ASP A 431 44.79 0.98 27.39
C ASP A 431 44.03 2.23 26.87
N ALA A 432 43.65 2.26 25.59
CA ALA A 432 42.97 3.41 24.98
C ALA A 432 41.55 3.64 25.52
N VAL A 433 40.82 2.56 25.86
CA VAL A 433 39.48 2.65 26.44
C VAL A 433 39.54 3.06 27.93
N GLU A 434 40.43 2.43 28.71
CA GLU A 434 40.52 2.61 30.16
C GLU A 434 41.21 3.91 30.59
N ALA A 435 41.95 4.58 29.70
CA ALA A 435 42.52 5.89 29.96
C ALA A 435 41.45 6.96 30.22
N THR A 436 41.59 7.69 31.33
CA THR A 436 40.69 8.79 31.75
C THR A 436 40.47 9.83 30.65
N ASP A 437 41.57 10.28 30.04
CA ASP A 437 41.61 11.27 28.95
C ASP A 437 41.87 10.61 27.59
N GLY A 438 41.47 9.35 27.43
CA GLY A 438 41.66 8.59 26.19
C GLY A 438 40.79 9.08 25.02
N PRO A 439 41.07 8.62 23.79
CA PRO A 439 40.32 9.01 22.60
C PRO A 439 38.84 8.64 22.71
N ASN A 440 37.94 9.51 22.22
CA ASN A 440 36.50 9.28 22.24
C ASN A 440 36.01 8.58 20.96
N LEU A 441 36.85 8.49 19.93
CA LEU A 441 36.63 7.64 18.75
C LEU A 441 37.78 6.63 18.60
N ILE A 442 37.44 5.34 18.61
CA ILE A 442 38.37 4.24 18.38
C ILE A 442 37.93 3.52 17.11
N ILE A 443 38.83 3.36 16.15
CA ILE A 443 38.59 2.68 14.87
C ILE A 443 39.33 1.35 14.89
N ILE A 444 38.63 0.26 14.61
CA ILE A 444 39.18 -1.09 14.54
C ILE A 444 39.48 -1.47 13.09
N ASP A 445 40.70 -1.92 12.81
CA ASP A 445 41.20 -2.29 11.46
C ASP A 445 41.66 -3.75 11.48
N GLY A 446 40.72 -4.66 11.15
CA GLY A 446 40.88 -6.12 11.20
C GLY A 446 40.40 -6.77 12.50
N GLU A 447 40.91 -7.96 12.80
CA GLU A 447 40.66 -8.67 14.06
C GLU A 447 41.63 -8.20 15.16
N ILE A 448 41.10 -7.70 16.28
CA ILE A 448 41.83 -7.49 17.54
C ILE A 448 41.56 -8.70 18.43
N LYS A 449 42.59 -9.53 18.57
CA LYS A 449 42.51 -10.81 19.27
C LYS A 449 43.18 -10.74 20.64
N ALA A 450 42.56 -11.32 21.65
CA ALA A 450 43.15 -11.54 22.97
C ALA A 450 44.16 -12.70 22.93
N GLU A 451 45.34 -12.52 23.50
CA GLU A 451 46.44 -13.47 23.49
C GLU A 451 46.86 -13.88 24.91
N SER A 452 47.60 -14.98 25.06
CA SER A 452 48.20 -15.39 26.34
C SER A 452 49.44 -14.57 26.75
N THR A 453 49.83 -13.56 25.96
CA THR A 453 50.91 -12.63 26.29
C THR A 453 50.47 -11.66 27.41
N LEU A 454 51.42 -11.28 28.29
CA LEU A 454 51.12 -10.54 29.52
C LEU A 454 50.37 -9.22 29.22
N ASN A 455 49.22 -9.03 29.86
CA ASN A 455 48.31 -7.89 29.69
C ASN A 455 47.68 -7.75 28.28
N ASN A 456 47.80 -8.75 27.39
CA ASN A 456 47.19 -8.74 26.06
C ASN A 456 45.84 -9.49 26.01
N TYR A 457 45.12 -9.51 27.13
CA TYR A 457 43.80 -10.11 27.31
C TYR A 457 43.07 -9.46 28.51
N GLY A 458 41.84 -9.89 28.77
CA GLY A 458 41.04 -9.46 29.92
C GLY A 458 39.93 -8.47 29.59
N GLU A 459 39.03 -8.29 30.56
CA GLU A 459 37.92 -7.33 30.52
C GLU A 459 38.40 -5.89 30.27
N ILE A 460 37.67 -5.14 29.45
CA ILE A 460 37.91 -3.74 29.16
C ILE A 460 36.83 -2.88 29.84
N THR A 461 37.25 -1.99 30.73
CA THR A 461 36.36 -1.17 31.57
C THR A 461 36.04 0.18 30.93
N VAL A 462 34.76 0.49 30.72
CA VAL A 462 34.29 1.77 30.18
C VAL A 462 33.71 2.62 31.29
N THR A 463 34.36 3.76 31.59
CA THR A 463 33.96 4.72 32.64
C THR A 463 33.55 6.10 32.10
N ARG A 464 33.74 6.33 30.80
CA ARG A 464 33.51 7.60 30.09
C ARG A 464 32.67 7.39 28.82
N THR A 465 32.33 8.48 28.12
CA THR A 465 31.66 8.42 26.81
C THR A 465 32.68 8.16 25.70
N LEU A 466 32.49 7.10 24.91
CA LEU A 466 33.28 6.84 23.70
C LEU A 466 32.53 5.99 22.67
N THR A 467 33.00 6.08 21.43
CA THR A 467 32.54 5.27 20.28
C THR A 467 33.68 4.38 19.81
N ILE A 468 33.40 3.09 19.61
CA ILE A 468 34.30 2.15 18.93
C ILE A 468 33.59 1.71 17.65
N LYS A 469 34.22 1.93 16.48
CA LYS A 469 33.66 1.54 15.19
C LYS A 469 34.58 0.64 14.39
N GLY A 470 34.01 -0.20 13.53
CA GLY A 470 34.75 -0.82 12.43
C GLY A 470 35.33 0.25 11.50
N LYS A 471 36.44 -0.07 10.84
CA LYS A 471 37.01 0.76 9.76
C LYS A 471 36.23 0.56 8.46
N THR A 472 35.70 -0.64 8.27
CA THR A 472 34.69 -0.94 7.25
C THR A 472 33.31 -0.60 7.82
N ASP A 473 32.37 -0.19 6.97
CA ASP A 473 30.95 -0.07 7.32
C ASP A 473 30.28 -1.47 7.41
N SER A 474 31.02 -2.48 7.89
CA SER A 474 30.62 -3.89 7.85
C SER A 474 31.20 -4.66 9.03
N VAL A 475 30.58 -5.79 9.38
CA VAL A 475 30.98 -6.63 10.52
C VAL A 475 32.29 -7.42 10.34
N SER A 476 33.14 -7.06 9.36
CA SER A 476 34.44 -7.73 9.12
C SER A 476 35.54 -7.32 10.09
N ASP A 477 35.38 -6.21 10.80
CA ASP A 477 36.28 -5.80 11.88
C ASP A 477 35.83 -6.47 13.20
N ILE A 478 36.76 -7.15 13.90
CA ILE A 478 36.42 -8.15 14.93
C ILE A 478 37.11 -7.82 16.26
N LEU A 479 36.37 -7.91 17.36
CA LEU A 479 36.88 -7.97 18.73
C LEU A 479 36.72 -9.39 19.25
N ASN A 480 37.82 -10.14 19.32
CA ASN A 480 37.83 -11.55 19.70
C ASN A 480 38.52 -11.77 21.06
N ALA A 481 37.72 -12.05 22.10
CA ALA A 481 38.24 -12.41 23.44
C ALA A 481 38.82 -13.84 23.51
N ASP A 482 38.69 -14.62 22.43
CA ASP A 482 39.41 -15.87 22.16
C ASP A 482 39.33 -16.92 23.28
N LYS A 483 38.11 -17.18 23.80
CA LYS A 483 37.88 -18.12 24.90
C LYS A 483 38.59 -19.47 24.73
N ASP A 484 38.59 -20.03 23.52
CA ASP A 484 39.01 -21.41 23.27
C ASP A 484 40.53 -21.63 23.30
N THR A 485 41.35 -20.56 23.33
CA THR A 485 42.82 -20.66 23.42
C THR A 485 43.30 -20.75 24.86
N GLY A 486 43.95 -21.86 25.20
CA GLY A 486 44.57 -22.08 26.51
C GLY A 486 45.77 -21.17 26.80
N GLY A 487 46.06 -20.96 28.09
CA GLY A 487 47.17 -20.12 28.56
C GLY A 487 46.79 -18.72 29.03
N LYS A 488 45.49 -18.38 28.99
CA LYS A 488 44.91 -17.19 29.64
C LYS A 488 43.58 -17.56 30.31
N ASP A 489 43.12 -16.72 31.24
CA ASP A 489 41.77 -16.84 31.79
C ASP A 489 40.72 -16.42 30.76
N HIS A 490 39.54 -17.03 30.87
CA HIS A 490 38.34 -16.59 30.20
C HIS A 490 37.84 -15.23 30.74
N HIS A 491 37.38 -14.34 29.85
CA HIS A 491 36.88 -13.02 30.23
C HIS A 491 35.74 -12.54 29.29
N ARG A 492 35.03 -11.49 29.74
CA ARG A 492 34.17 -10.69 28.86
C ARG A 492 34.97 -9.69 28.02
N ILE A 493 34.37 -9.12 26.98
CA ILE A 493 34.99 -8.04 26.20
C ILE A 493 34.87 -6.71 26.97
N PHE A 494 33.65 -6.21 27.17
CA PHE A 494 33.40 -4.89 27.78
C PHE A 494 32.62 -4.98 29.08
N LYS A 495 33.01 -4.13 30.03
CA LYS A 495 32.25 -3.79 31.23
C LYS A 495 32.03 -2.29 31.29
N ILE A 496 30.79 -1.86 31.12
CA ILE A 496 30.42 -0.44 31.17
C ILE A 496 29.96 -0.14 32.59
N GLU A 497 30.72 0.68 33.32
CA GLU A 497 30.34 1.15 34.66
C GLU A 497 29.26 2.25 34.56
N THR A 498 28.66 2.65 35.68
CA THR A 498 27.49 3.55 35.70
C THR A 498 27.68 4.90 34.99
N SER A 499 28.90 5.45 34.96
CA SER A 499 29.25 6.68 34.23
C SER A 499 29.67 6.45 32.77
N GLY A 500 29.86 5.19 32.36
CA GLY A 500 30.25 4.82 31.02
C GLY A 500 29.11 4.98 30.02
N ASN A 501 29.46 5.40 28.80
CA ASN A 501 28.53 5.48 27.68
C ASN A 501 29.23 4.98 26.42
N LEU A 502 29.01 3.71 26.08
CA LEU A 502 29.66 3.04 24.96
C LEU A 502 28.75 3.00 23.74
N THR A 503 29.21 3.51 22.61
CA THR A 503 28.64 3.19 21.29
C THR A 503 29.54 2.22 20.55
N LEU A 504 28.98 1.12 20.04
CA LEU A 504 29.62 0.20 19.10
C LEU A 504 28.92 0.33 17.75
N ASP A 505 29.69 0.42 16.66
CA ASP A 505 29.16 0.52 15.29
C ASP A 505 29.96 -0.35 14.31
N GLY A 506 29.30 -1.25 13.58
CA GLY A 506 29.94 -2.04 12.51
C GLY A 506 31.04 -3.00 12.99
N LEU A 507 30.80 -3.75 14.07
CA LEU A 507 31.80 -4.65 14.69
C LEU A 507 31.23 -6.05 14.93
N THR A 508 32.06 -7.08 14.77
CA THR A 508 31.81 -8.41 15.34
C THR A 508 32.44 -8.51 16.74
N LEU A 509 31.66 -8.97 17.73
CA LEU A 509 32.09 -9.25 19.09
C LEU A 509 31.94 -10.76 19.36
N THR A 510 33.07 -11.42 19.58
CA THR A 510 33.16 -12.88 19.65
C THR A 510 34.15 -13.37 20.69
N GLY A 511 34.08 -14.67 21.00
CA GLY A 511 35.01 -15.35 21.88
C GLY A 511 34.95 -14.92 23.35
N GLY A 512 33.96 -14.13 23.77
CA GLY A 512 33.71 -13.85 25.18
C GLY A 512 33.28 -15.12 25.91
N GLY A 513 33.85 -15.42 27.07
CA GLY A 513 33.63 -16.71 27.73
C GLY A 513 33.89 -16.72 29.22
N LYS A 514 33.50 -17.83 29.87
CA LYS A 514 33.70 -18.11 31.31
C LYS A 514 34.55 -19.36 31.55
N ASN A 515 35.33 -19.37 32.63
CA ASN A 515 36.00 -20.58 33.11
C ASN A 515 34.96 -21.66 33.49
N SER A 516 35.36 -22.93 33.50
CA SER A 516 34.46 -24.10 33.59
C SER A 516 33.60 -24.19 34.85
N SER A 517 33.86 -23.37 35.87
CA SER A 517 33.12 -23.30 37.14
C SER A 517 32.71 -21.88 37.56
N THR A 518 32.99 -20.84 36.77
CA THR A 518 32.75 -19.43 37.15
C THR A 518 31.48 -18.87 36.53
N LYS A 519 30.71 -18.07 37.28
CA LYS A 519 29.67 -17.19 36.71
C LYS A 519 30.33 -16.06 35.94
N LEU A 520 29.87 -15.81 34.72
CA LEU A 520 30.06 -14.55 34.01
C LEU A 520 28.69 -14.03 33.59
N ASP A 521 28.55 -12.71 33.53
CA ASP A 521 27.36 -12.05 33.01
C ASP A 521 27.79 -11.14 31.85
N GLY A 522 27.06 -11.14 30.72
CA GLY A 522 27.42 -10.30 29.57
C GLY A 522 28.80 -10.64 29.01
N ALA A 523 28.95 -11.80 28.34
CA ALA A 523 30.28 -12.24 27.90
C ALA A 523 30.85 -11.42 26.72
N ALA A 524 30.00 -10.77 25.91
CA ALA A 524 30.46 -9.64 25.10
C ALA A 524 30.41 -8.34 25.91
N VAL A 525 29.23 -7.96 26.43
CA VAL A 525 29.02 -6.67 27.10
C VAL A 525 28.21 -6.85 28.39
N TYR A 526 28.77 -6.36 29.49
CA TYR A 526 28.04 -6.17 30.75
C TYR A 526 27.86 -4.67 31.00
N SER A 527 26.62 -4.19 30.99
CA SER A 527 26.30 -2.76 31.13
C SER A 527 25.64 -2.42 32.45
N LYS A 528 26.28 -1.51 33.19
CA LYS A 528 25.68 -0.66 34.24
C LYS A 528 25.49 0.79 33.80
N GLY A 529 26.12 1.19 32.70
CA GLY A 529 26.00 2.53 32.13
C GLY A 529 25.07 2.53 30.92
N SER A 530 25.29 3.49 30.02
CA SER A 530 24.61 3.54 28.73
C SER A 530 25.35 2.71 27.68
N PHE A 531 24.60 1.98 26.87
CA PHE A 531 25.15 1.13 25.81
C PHE A 531 24.34 1.29 24.53
N THR A 532 25.01 1.48 23.39
CA THR A 532 24.39 1.47 22.07
C THR A 532 25.18 0.55 21.16
N ALA A 533 24.51 -0.40 20.52
CA ALA A 533 25.06 -1.21 19.44
C ALA A 533 24.31 -0.91 18.13
N LYS A 534 25.06 -0.66 17.06
CA LYS A 534 24.55 -0.42 15.72
C LYS A 534 25.31 -1.29 14.73
N ASN A 535 24.62 -1.95 13.80
CA ASN A 535 25.27 -2.72 12.73
C ASN A 535 26.27 -3.78 13.27
N CYS A 536 26.12 -4.22 14.52
CA CYS A 536 27.07 -5.12 15.20
C CYS A 536 26.60 -6.57 15.14
N LYS A 537 27.56 -7.49 15.10
CA LYS A 537 27.33 -8.92 15.28
C LYS A 537 27.86 -9.36 16.64
N PHE A 538 27.06 -10.12 17.39
CA PHE A 538 27.46 -10.77 18.64
C PHE A 538 27.36 -12.27 18.43
N GLU A 539 28.50 -12.95 18.39
CA GLU A 539 28.54 -14.38 18.08
C GLU A 539 29.37 -15.21 19.06
N SER A 540 28.92 -16.45 19.31
CA SER A 540 29.68 -17.47 20.06
C SER A 540 30.06 -17.10 21.51
N ASN A 541 29.46 -16.05 22.07
CA ASN A 541 29.74 -15.57 23.42
C ASN A 541 29.04 -16.42 24.48
N GLU A 542 29.73 -16.74 25.58
CA GLU A 542 29.27 -17.68 26.59
C GLU A 542 29.40 -17.12 28.02
N ALA A 543 28.30 -16.60 28.55
CA ALA A 543 28.23 -16.10 29.92
C ALA A 543 28.03 -17.24 30.94
N GLY A 544 27.26 -18.26 30.56
CA GLY A 544 26.88 -19.37 31.44
C GLY A 544 26.63 -20.65 30.65
N SER A 545 25.92 -21.58 31.25
CA SER A 545 25.38 -22.76 30.57
C SER A 545 24.05 -23.16 31.20
N VAL A 546 23.40 -24.21 30.70
CA VAL A 546 22.22 -24.79 31.37
C VAL A 546 22.48 -25.26 32.81
N SER A 547 23.74 -25.53 33.18
CA SER A 547 24.17 -26.00 34.51
C SER A 547 24.97 -24.97 35.33
N VAL A 548 25.53 -23.94 34.70
CA VAL A 548 26.34 -22.88 35.35
C VAL A 548 25.63 -21.55 35.20
N ALA A 549 25.36 -20.86 36.31
CA ALA A 549 24.73 -19.56 36.30
C ALA A 549 25.52 -18.55 35.45
N GLY A 550 24.80 -17.71 34.71
CA GLY A 550 25.34 -16.64 33.86
C GLY A 550 24.22 -16.01 33.05
N GLU A 551 24.25 -14.69 32.94
CA GLU A 551 23.12 -13.88 32.45
C GLU A 551 23.54 -13.06 31.23
N GLY A 552 22.81 -13.15 30.12
CA GLY A 552 23.11 -12.38 28.90
C GLY A 552 24.33 -12.94 28.19
N GLY A 553 24.14 -13.97 27.36
CA GLY A 553 25.25 -14.70 26.73
C GLY A 553 26.14 -13.77 25.89
N ALA A 554 25.53 -12.85 25.14
CA ALA A 554 26.23 -11.69 24.59
C ALA A 554 26.14 -10.49 25.55
N VAL A 555 24.93 -10.00 25.82
CA VAL A 555 24.70 -8.69 26.47
C VAL A 555 23.88 -8.84 27.75
N ASN A 556 24.41 -8.30 28.86
CA ASN A 556 23.69 -8.12 30.11
C ASN A 556 23.47 -6.63 30.38
N VAL A 557 22.20 -6.21 30.45
CA VAL A 557 21.79 -4.86 30.83
C VAL A 557 21.43 -4.86 32.31
N ASN A 558 22.42 -4.77 33.18
CA ASN A 558 22.24 -4.85 34.63
C ASN A 558 21.46 -3.64 35.17
N GLN A 559 21.86 -2.44 34.72
CA GLN A 559 21.23 -1.16 35.00
C GLN A 559 21.62 -0.16 33.89
N GLY A 560 20.86 0.93 33.74
CA GLY A 560 21.09 1.91 32.67
C GLY A 560 20.32 1.60 31.38
N GLN A 561 20.58 2.38 30.32
CA GLN A 561 19.84 2.31 29.06
C GLN A 561 20.67 1.65 27.96
N THR A 562 20.09 0.64 27.32
CA THR A 562 20.65 -0.08 26.16
C THR A 562 19.81 0.11 24.91
N THR A 563 20.46 0.34 23.77
CA THR A 563 19.83 0.44 22.45
C THR A 563 20.54 -0.51 21.46
N ILE A 564 19.78 -1.36 20.76
CA ILE A 564 20.31 -2.41 19.87
C ILE A 564 19.63 -2.31 18.49
N ASN A 565 20.33 -1.72 17.52
CA ASN A 565 19.78 -1.38 16.21
C ASN A 565 20.52 -2.10 15.08
N ASN A 566 19.79 -2.74 14.17
CA ASN A 566 20.36 -3.44 13.00
C ASN A 566 21.48 -4.44 13.37
N CYS A 567 21.35 -5.12 14.50
CA CYS A 567 22.37 -6.03 15.03
C CYS A 567 22.00 -7.51 14.82
N GLU A 568 23.00 -8.38 14.83
CA GLU A 568 22.82 -9.83 14.79
C GLU A 568 23.33 -10.48 16.08
N PHE A 569 22.55 -11.39 16.67
CA PHE A 569 22.93 -12.21 17.82
C PHE A 569 22.78 -13.69 17.45
N THR A 570 23.91 -14.39 17.31
CA THR A 570 23.94 -15.80 16.89
C THR A 570 24.83 -16.67 17.76
N SER A 571 24.42 -17.91 18.04
CA SER A 571 25.21 -18.91 18.77
C SER A 571 25.71 -18.49 20.17
N ASN A 572 25.07 -17.50 20.81
CA ASN A 572 25.43 -17.08 22.18
C ASN A 572 24.74 -17.99 23.22
N ASN A 573 25.38 -18.20 24.37
CA ASN A 573 24.96 -19.17 25.39
C ASN A 573 24.99 -18.59 26.82
N ALA A 574 23.94 -18.87 27.59
CA ALA A 574 23.79 -18.41 28.98
C ALA A 574 23.01 -19.41 29.84
N ASN A 575 22.85 -19.11 31.13
CA ASN A 575 21.77 -19.72 31.92
C ASN A 575 20.44 -19.03 31.61
N ILE A 576 20.43 -17.69 31.61
CA ILE A 576 19.25 -16.89 31.25
C ILE A 576 19.61 -15.75 30.29
N GLY A 577 18.78 -15.50 29.29
CA GLY A 577 19.06 -14.49 28.25
C GLY A 577 20.20 -14.96 27.34
N GLY A 578 19.95 -15.93 26.46
CA GLY A 578 21.00 -16.55 25.64
C GLY A 578 21.73 -15.53 24.76
N ALA A 579 21.00 -14.61 24.11
CA ALA A 579 21.59 -13.40 23.55
C ALA A 579 21.61 -12.24 24.55
N VAL A 580 20.42 -11.83 25.03
CA VAL A 580 20.25 -10.59 25.81
C VAL A 580 19.52 -10.85 27.14
N TYR A 581 20.08 -10.34 28.22
CA TYR A 581 19.41 -10.25 29.53
C TYR A 581 19.16 -8.78 29.88
N VAL A 582 17.92 -8.45 30.29
CA VAL A 582 17.53 -7.13 30.77
C VAL A 582 17.20 -7.22 32.26
N GLY A 583 18.08 -6.70 33.11
CA GLY A 583 17.95 -6.75 34.57
C GLY A 583 16.84 -5.85 35.13
N VAL A 584 16.57 -6.00 36.42
CA VAL A 584 15.46 -5.33 37.14
C VAL A 584 15.47 -3.81 36.98
N ASN A 585 16.67 -3.20 36.93
CA ASN A 585 16.87 -1.75 36.77
C ASN A 585 17.37 -1.37 35.35
N GLY A 586 17.47 -2.33 34.44
CA GLY A 586 17.89 -2.12 33.06
C GLY A 586 16.75 -1.64 32.18
N LYS A 587 17.06 -0.83 31.17
CA LYS A 587 16.13 -0.46 30.09
C LYS A 587 16.73 -0.88 28.76
N CYS A 588 15.97 -1.55 27.91
CA CYS A 588 16.48 -2.06 26.64
C CYS A 588 15.49 -1.78 25.49
N THR A 589 15.96 -1.06 24.47
CA THR A 589 15.27 -0.89 23.19
C THR A 589 15.97 -1.71 22.12
N ILE A 590 15.21 -2.57 21.42
CA ILE A 590 15.72 -3.47 20.38
C ILE A 590 14.96 -3.19 19.08
N GLY A 591 15.68 -2.99 17.98
CA GLY A 591 15.11 -2.62 16.69
C GLY A 591 14.76 -1.13 16.60
N THR A 592 14.28 -0.72 15.43
CA THR A 592 14.00 0.70 15.11
C THR A 592 12.55 0.88 14.66
N GLU A 593 12.13 2.10 14.35
CA GLU A 593 10.85 2.33 13.65
C GLU A 593 10.99 2.16 12.11
N THR A 594 12.19 1.86 11.61
CA THR A 594 12.50 1.65 10.19
C THR A 594 12.54 0.16 9.83
N ASP A 595 12.75 -0.17 8.55
CA ASP A 595 12.87 -1.55 8.07
C ASP A 595 14.28 -2.17 8.32
N GLN A 596 15.20 -1.46 8.97
CA GLN A 596 16.48 -2.02 9.45
C GLN A 596 16.23 -3.20 10.39
N THR A 597 16.94 -4.31 10.18
CA THR A 597 16.55 -5.61 10.75
C THR A 597 17.52 -6.07 11.84
N THR A 598 17.07 -6.10 13.10
CA THR A 598 17.81 -6.76 14.20
C THR A 598 17.42 -8.25 14.24
N LYS A 599 18.40 -9.15 14.21
CA LYS A 599 18.20 -10.61 14.22
C LYS A 599 18.73 -11.26 15.50
N ILE A 600 17.96 -12.17 16.09
CA ILE A 600 18.36 -12.94 17.28
C ILE A 600 18.00 -14.42 17.05
N TYR A 601 18.97 -15.28 16.72
CA TYR A 601 18.72 -16.69 16.34
C TYR A 601 19.85 -17.63 16.78
N LEU A 602 19.63 -18.95 16.82
CA LEU A 602 20.61 -19.97 17.24
C LEU A 602 21.22 -19.78 18.65
N ASN A 603 20.67 -18.90 19.48
CA ASN A 603 21.14 -18.72 20.85
C ASN A 603 20.55 -19.79 21.77
N THR A 604 21.28 -20.12 22.84
CA THR A 604 20.89 -21.16 23.80
C THR A 604 20.85 -20.62 25.23
N ALA A 605 19.85 -21.04 26.01
CA ALA A 605 19.78 -20.75 27.45
C ALA A 605 19.02 -21.84 28.18
N LYS A 606 18.93 -21.76 29.51
CA LYS A 606 17.88 -22.45 30.26
C LYS A 606 16.54 -21.74 30.08
N ASN A 607 16.50 -20.41 30.26
CA ASN A 607 15.30 -19.59 30.03
C ASN A 607 15.60 -18.36 29.17
N GLY A 608 14.68 -17.99 28.26
CA GLY A 608 14.83 -16.80 27.42
C GLY A 608 16.03 -16.90 26.48
N ALA A 609 16.03 -17.89 25.57
CA ALA A 609 17.23 -18.17 24.77
C ALA A 609 17.56 -17.04 23.78
N GLY A 610 16.54 -16.37 23.20
CA GLY A 610 16.74 -15.03 22.63
C GLY A 610 16.94 -13.99 23.74
N ILE A 611 15.84 -13.59 24.38
CA ILE A 611 15.79 -12.49 25.34
C ILE A 611 15.21 -12.95 26.68
N TYR A 612 15.80 -12.49 27.79
CA TYR A 612 15.22 -12.61 29.13
C TYR A 612 14.98 -11.21 29.71
N VAL A 613 13.76 -10.93 30.15
CA VAL A 613 13.34 -9.62 30.68
C VAL A 613 12.96 -9.73 32.16
N ALA A 614 13.71 -9.05 33.02
CA ALA A 614 13.45 -8.89 34.45
C ALA A 614 13.10 -7.44 34.85
N SER A 615 13.18 -6.49 33.91
CA SER A 615 13.03 -5.05 34.20
C SER A 615 11.64 -4.67 34.70
N THR A 616 11.56 -4.14 35.91
CA THR A 616 10.33 -3.61 36.52
C THR A 616 10.08 -2.14 36.17
N GLN A 617 10.97 -1.51 35.40
CA GLN A 617 10.79 -0.15 34.88
C GLN A 617 9.56 -0.09 33.97
N SER A 618 8.84 1.04 33.93
CA SER A 618 7.64 1.20 33.10
C SER A 618 7.92 1.09 31.59
N ASP A 619 9.15 1.42 31.20
CA ASP A 619 9.74 1.36 29.87
C ASP A 619 10.82 0.27 29.77
N GLY A 620 10.66 -0.83 30.53
CA GLY A 620 11.68 -1.86 30.76
C GLY A 620 12.29 -2.49 29.50
N CYS A 621 11.53 -3.27 28.74
CA CYS A 621 11.97 -3.76 27.43
C CYS A 621 10.99 -3.34 26.32
N LEU A 622 11.52 -2.71 25.28
CA LEU A 622 10.80 -2.29 24.09
C LEU A 622 11.40 -2.98 22.86
N ILE A 623 10.59 -3.75 22.15
CA ILE A 623 10.98 -4.44 20.92
C ILE A 623 10.21 -3.81 19.76
N ASN A 624 10.93 -3.09 18.91
CA ASN A 624 10.39 -2.30 17.80
C ASN A 624 10.52 -3.04 16.45
N LYS A 625 9.96 -2.40 15.42
CA LYS A 625 9.94 -2.88 14.04
C LYS A 625 11.34 -3.30 13.54
N GLY A 626 11.33 -4.24 12.59
CA GLY A 626 12.55 -4.85 12.06
C GLY A 626 13.16 -5.92 12.96
N THR A 627 12.69 -6.11 14.20
CA THR A 627 13.22 -7.20 15.05
C THR A 627 12.67 -8.56 14.64
N ILE A 628 13.57 -9.50 14.35
CA ILE A 628 13.29 -10.92 14.08
C ILE A 628 13.98 -11.77 15.16
N ILE A 629 13.18 -12.54 15.89
CA ILE A 629 13.65 -13.49 16.92
C ILE A 629 13.43 -14.90 16.37
N GLY A 630 14.50 -15.50 15.85
CA GLY A 630 14.57 -16.78 15.15
C GLY A 630 14.65 -16.65 13.63
N THR A 631 13.95 -17.52 12.91
CA THR A 631 13.93 -17.64 11.42
C THR A 631 15.20 -18.22 10.78
N ASP A 632 16.40 -17.69 11.05
CA ASP A 632 17.68 -18.19 10.47
C ASP A 632 18.28 -19.36 11.28
N GLY A 633 17.40 -20.15 11.90
CA GLY A 633 17.70 -21.11 12.96
C GLY A 633 16.90 -20.79 14.23
N PHE A 634 16.71 -21.79 15.10
CA PHE A 634 15.88 -21.64 16.29
C PHE A 634 16.71 -21.20 17.49
N ASN A 635 16.19 -20.27 18.31
CA ASN A 635 16.69 -20.13 19.68
C ASN A 635 16.12 -21.29 20.51
N LEU A 636 16.95 -21.88 21.36
CA LEU A 636 16.60 -23.08 22.16
C LEU A 636 16.71 -22.79 23.66
N ALA A 637 15.57 -22.75 24.34
CA ALA A 637 15.51 -22.71 25.79
C ALA A 637 15.39 -24.11 26.38
N GLY A 638 16.27 -24.44 27.32
CA GLY A 638 16.30 -25.72 28.02
C GLY A 638 15.07 -25.96 28.90
N ASP A 639 14.38 -24.92 29.37
CA ASP A 639 13.10 -24.99 30.09
C ASP A 639 12.05 -24.02 29.49
N LEU A 640 12.20 -22.70 29.65
CA LEU A 640 11.10 -21.72 29.44
C LEU A 640 11.46 -20.58 28.48
N GLY A 641 10.57 -20.25 27.52
CA GLY A 641 10.70 -19.05 26.68
C GLY A 641 11.82 -19.16 25.65
N GLY A 642 11.55 -19.81 24.51
CA GLY A 642 12.56 -20.04 23.47
C GLY A 642 13.03 -18.74 22.84
N GLY A 643 12.08 -17.92 22.37
CA GLY A 643 12.35 -16.56 21.91
C GLY A 643 12.53 -15.58 23.06
N ILE A 644 11.51 -15.44 23.91
CA ILE A 644 11.45 -14.45 24.99
C ILE A 644 10.98 -15.11 26.30
N PHE A 645 11.65 -14.79 27.41
CA PHE A 645 11.14 -15.01 28.77
C PHE A 645 10.89 -13.68 29.48
N ILE A 646 9.75 -13.56 30.18
CA ILE A 646 9.37 -12.35 30.94
C ILE A 646 9.11 -12.76 32.38
N TYR A 647 9.89 -12.20 33.31
CA TYR A 647 9.85 -12.52 34.73
C TYR A 647 8.72 -11.80 35.49
N THR A 648 8.47 -12.24 36.72
CA THR A 648 7.52 -11.61 37.65
C THR A 648 7.71 -10.10 37.76
N GLY A 649 6.63 -9.34 37.53
CA GLY A 649 6.61 -7.88 37.61
C GLY A 649 7.36 -7.15 36.48
N ALA A 650 7.95 -7.87 35.52
CA ALA A 650 8.70 -7.24 34.44
C ALA A 650 7.78 -6.67 33.34
N ASN A 651 8.16 -5.54 32.73
CA ASN A 651 7.41 -4.91 31.64
C ASN A 651 8.11 -5.14 30.29
N CYS A 652 7.35 -5.67 29.32
CA CYS A 652 7.82 -5.87 27.95
C CYS A 652 6.75 -5.42 26.95
N THR A 653 7.14 -4.54 26.02
CA THR A 653 6.27 -4.06 24.93
C THR A 653 6.84 -4.47 23.58
N ILE A 654 6.02 -5.11 22.75
CA ILE A 654 6.37 -5.59 21.42
C ILE A 654 5.51 -4.85 20.40
N LYS A 655 6.13 -4.08 19.50
CA LYS A 655 5.45 -3.23 18.53
C LYS A 655 5.31 -3.89 17.16
N LYS A 656 4.46 -3.29 16.33
CA LYS A 656 4.23 -3.52 14.89
C LYS A 656 5.46 -4.03 14.12
N GLY A 657 5.26 -5.01 13.24
CA GLY A 657 6.29 -5.55 12.36
C GLY A 657 7.31 -6.49 13.01
N VAL A 658 7.29 -6.69 14.34
CA VAL A 658 8.14 -7.70 15.02
C VAL A 658 7.70 -9.12 14.64
N LYS A 659 8.70 -10.00 14.47
CA LYS A 659 8.51 -11.42 14.15
C LYS A 659 9.19 -12.30 15.19
N ILE A 660 8.45 -13.19 15.84
CA ILE A 660 8.96 -14.21 16.77
C ILE A 660 8.66 -15.56 16.15
N GLN A 661 9.65 -16.19 15.54
CA GLN A 661 9.42 -17.32 14.65
C GLN A 661 10.38 -18.48 14.88
N ASN A 662 9.87 -19.71 14.80
CA ASN A 662 10.66 -20.94 14.85
C ASN A 662 11.56 -21.03 16.10
N ASN A 663 11.04 -20.72 17.30
CA ASN A 663 11.79 -20.87 18.56
C ASN A 663 11.30 -22.11 19.34
N GLU A 664 12.19 -22.80 20.07
CA GLU A 664 11.84 -24.01 20.84
C GLU A 664 12.16 -23.87 22.34
N ALA A 665 11.25 -24.36 23.18
CA ALA A 665 11.38 -24.47 24.63
C ALA A 665 10.59 -25.68 25.14
N GLN A 666 10.66 -25.99 26.44
CA GLN A 666 9.74 -26.98 27.03
C GLN A 666 8.33 -26.39 27.22
N ASN A 667 8.25 -25.13 27.67
CA ASN A 667 7.02 -24.33 27.69
C ASN A 667 7.28 -22.92 27.14
N GLY A 668 6.32 -22.36 26.41
CA GLY A 668 6.45 -21.03 25.80
C GLY A 668 7.50 -21.03 24.70
N GLY A 669 7.26 -21.76 23.61
CA GLY A 669 8.23 -21.91 22.52
C GLY A 669 8.65 -20.56 21.94
N GLY A 670 7.69 -19.68 21.65
CA GLY A 670 7.94 -18.29 21.30
C GLY A 670 8.20 -17.43 22.53
N ILE A 671 7.20 -17.34 23.42
CA ILE A 671 7.21 -16.48 24.61
C ILE A 671 6.76 -17.27 25.84
N TYR A 672 7.45 -17.09 26.97
CA TYR A 672 6.96 -17.46 28.29
C TYR A 672 6.79 -16.20 29.14
N ASN A 673 5.55 -15.88 29.52
CA ASN A 673 5.23 -14.83 30.50
C ASN A 673 5.00 -15.49 31.86
N ASP A 674 5.87 -15.21 32.83
CA ASP A 674 5.75 -15.75 34.19
C ASP A 674 4.66 -14.98 34.95
N GLU A 675 5.01 -13.88 35.60
CA GLU A 675 4.04 -12.93 36.18
C GLU A 675 4.32 -11.49 35.70
N GLY A 676 4.80 -11.35 34.46
CA GLY A 676 5.09 -10.07 33.82
C GLY A 676 3.88 -9.39 33.19
N ASN A 677 4.09 -8.15 32.74
CA ASN A 677 3.18 -7.35 31.93
C ASN A 677 3.71 -7.30 30.48
N LEU A 678 3.09 -8.10 29.61
CA LEU A 678 3.39 -8.21 28.19
C LEU A 678 2.32 -7.50 27.36
N ILE A 679 2.75 -6.50 26.60
CA ILE A 679 1.92 -5.75 25.66
C ILE A 679 2.42 -6.04 24.24
N ILE A 680 1.53 -6.53 23.38
CA ILE A 680 1.83 -6.78 21.96
C ILE A 680 0.88 -5.95 21.09
N GLU A 681 1.43 -4.96 20.40
CA GLU A 681 0.69 -3.90 19.69
C GLU A 681 1.15 -3.79 18.23
N GLY A 682 0.46 -4.47 17.34
CA GLY A 682 0.59 -4.30 15.90
C GLY A 682 -0.27 -3.17 15.33
N THR A 683 -0.33 -3.09 14.01
CA THR A 683 -1.32 -2.28 13.26
C THR A 683 -1.98 -3.14 12.17
N VAL A 684 -3.01 -2.59 11.51
CA VAL A 684 -3.67 -3.27 10.37
C VAL A 684 -2.67 -3.64 9.26
N SER A 685 -1.72 -2.76 8.97
CA SER A 685 -0.69 -2.94 7.93
C SER A 685 0.55 -3.70 8.41
N ASP A 686 1.09 -3.36 9.58
CA ASP A 686 2.27 -3.98 10.19
C ASP A 686 1.86 -4.76 11.46
N LYS A 687 1.47 -6.02 11.27
CA LYS A 687 1.09 -6.92 12.39
C LYS A 687 2.31 -7.43 13.13
N VAL A 688 2.13 -7.83 14.40
CA VAL A 688 3.11 -8.69 15.10
C VAL A 688 2.84 -10.14 14.73
N ILE A 689 3.89 -10.91 14.40
CA ILE A 689 3.78 -12.31 13.96
C ILE A 689 4.46 -13.23 14.97
N ILE A 690 3.72 -14.23 15.48
CA ILE A 690 4.26 -15.32 16.31
C ILE A 690 3.96 -16.64 15.61
N SER A 691 4.97 -17.30 15.04
CA SER A 691 4.73 -18.46 14.18
C SER A 691 5.80 -19.54 14.14
N GLY A 692 5.39 -20.81 14.00
CA GLY A 692 6.32 -21.94 13.88
C GLY A 692 7.07 -22.26 15.18
N CYS A 693 6.78 -21.57 16.28
CA CYS A 693 7.37 -21.85 17.58
C CYS A 693 6.83 -23.15 18.19
N LYS A 694 7.64 -23.82 19.01
CA LYS A 694 7.42 -25.19 19.46
C LYS A 694 7.66 -25.35 20.97
N ALA A 695 6.69 -25.93 21.68
CA ALA A 695 6.83 -26.32 23.08
C ALA A 695 6.93 -27.84 23.24
N ASN A 696 8.10 -28.36 23.62
CA ASN A 696 8.43 -29.77 23.54
C ASN A 696 9.44 -30.21 24.61
N SER A 697 9.18 -31.34 25.26
CA SER A 697 10.05 -31.96 26.27
C SER A 697 9.82 -33.47 26.32
N SER A 698 10.80 -34.21 26.85
CA SER A 698 10.59 -35.59 27.30
C SER A 698 9.82 -35.67 28.63
N GLN A 699 9.79 -34.57 29.42
CA GLN A 699 9.15 -34.56 30.74
C GLN A 699 7.62 -34.43 30.65
N PRO A 700 6.84 -35.24 31.40
CA PRO A 700 5.40 -35.07 31.52
C PRO A 700 5.02 -33.66 32.00
N GLY A 701 3.98 -33.08 31.42
CA GLY A 701 3.47 -31.76 31.79
C GLY A 701 4.24 -30.54 31.26
N LYS A 702 5.41 -30.71 30.63
CA LYS A 702 6.22 -29.62 30.05
C LYS A 702 6.17 -29.62 28.50
N LYS A 703 5.00 -29.33 27.94
CA LYS A 703 4.74 -29.29 26.48
C LYS A 703 3.62 -28.29 26.17
N LYS A 704 3.76 -27.05 26.64
CA LYS A 704 2.62 -26.11 26.73
C LYS A 704 2.95 -24.74 26.15
N GLY A 705 2.01 -24.15 25.42
CA GLY A 705 2.18 -22.81 24.85
C GLY A 705 3.21 -22.80 23.73
N GLY A 706 2.88 -23.35 22.56
CA GLY A 706 3.80 -23.39 21.42
C GLY A 706 4.23 -21.97 21.00
N GLY A 707 3.25 -21.07 20.82
CA GLY A 707 3.47 -19.64 20.67
C GLY A 707 3.77 -18.96 22.00
N ILE A 708 2.79 -18.91 22.91
CA ILE A 708 2.87 -18.21 24.20
C ILE A 708 2.45 -19.15 25.35
N TYR A 709 3.21 -19.16 26.45
CA TYR A 709 2.76 -19.68 27.74
C TYR A 709 2.54 -18.52 28.71
N ILE A 710 1.39 -18.49 29.39
CA ILE A 710 1.04 -17.49 30.40
C ILE A 710 0.93 -18.20 31.74
N ALA A 711 1.95 -18.05 32.59
CA ALA A 711 1.95 -18.59 33.95
C ALA A 711 1.13 -17.73 34.92
N GLY A 712 0.95 -16.45 34.58
CA GLY A 712 0.46 -15.38 35.44
C GLY A 712 0.60 -14.01 34.77
N GLY A 713 0.46 -12.93 35.55
CA GLY A 713 0.63 -11.56 35.07
C GLY A 713 -0.47 -11.10 34.11
N THR A 714 -0.12 -10.24 33.14
CA THR A 714 -1.02 -9.73 32.10
C THR A 714 -0.39 -9.88 30.72
N VAL A 715 -1.15 -10.41 29.76
CA VAL A 715 -0.76 -10.46 28.34
C VAL A 715 -1.87 -9.84 27.49
N LYS A 716 -1.52 -8.80 26.74
CA LYS A 716 -2.43 -8.08 25.83
C LYS A 716 -1.97 -8.28 24.38
N ILE A 717 -2.89 -8.63 23.49
CA ILE A 717 -2.62 -8.72 22.05
C ILE A 717 -3.56 -7.84 21.23
N GLU A 718 -2.98 -7.01 20.37
CA GLU A 718 -3.66 -6.11 19.44
C GLU A 718 -3.00 -6.20 18.06
N HIS A 719 -3.79 -6.40 17.01
CA HIS A 719 -3.31 -6.62 15.64
C HIS A 719 -2.21 -7.71 15.50
N THR A 720 -2.21 -8.70 16.40
CA THR A 720 -1.27 -9.83 16.39
C THR A 720 -1.80 -11.00 15.56
N SER A 721 -0.91 -11.67 14.82
CA SER A 721 -1.16 -12.94 14.13
C SER A 721 -0.37 -14.08 14.79
N ILE A 722 -1.07 -15.08 15.31
CA ILE A 722 -0.47 -16.27 15.92
C ILE A 722 -0.87 -17.50 15.10
N ASN A 723 0.08 -18.15 14.42
CA ASN A 723 -0.19 -19.22 13.45
C ASN A 723 0.94 -20.27 13.35
N GLY A 724 0.65 -21.49 12.90
CA GLY A 724 1.67 -22.54 12.67
C GLY A 724 2.49 -22.97 13.90
N ASN A 725 2.13 -22.56 15.11
CA ASN A 725 2.84 -22.93 16.33
C ASN A 725 2.45 -24.36 16.76
N THR A 726 3.35 -25.07 17.47
CA THR A 726 3.21 -26.51 17.75
C THR A 726 3.54 -26.86 19.20
N VAL A 727 3.04 -28.02 19.62
CA VAL A 727 3.42 -28.66 20.89
C VAL A 727 3.80 -30.11 20.62
N GLY A 728 4.70 -30.68 21.44
CA GLY A 728 5.00 -32.11 21.38
C GLY A 728 3.76 -32.96 21.71
N SER A 729 3.79 -34.26 21.36
CA SER A 729 2.67 -35.18 21.57
C SER A 729 2.11 -35.11 23.00
N SER A 730 0.79 -35.04 23.13
CA SER A 730 0.03 -34.76 24.37
C SER A 730 0.28 -33.40 25.04
N GLY A 731 0.81 -32.42 24.30
CA GLY A 731 0.90 -31.03 24.73
C GLY A 731 -0.42 -30.26 24.60
N GLU A 732 -0.44 -29.04 25.12
CA GLU A 732 -1.65 -28.22 25.28
C GLU A 732 -1.40 -26.76 24.88
N GLY A 733 -2.34 -26.13 24.16
CA GLY A 733 -2.24 -24.72 23.79
C GLY A 733 -1.17 -24.47 22.73
N GLN A 734 -1.45 -24.84 21.47
CA GLN A 734 -0.53 -24.64 20.36
C GLN A 734 -0.20 -23.16 20.12
N ALA A 735 -1.23 -22.30 20.10
CA ALA A 735 -1.00 -20.85 20.06
C ALA A 735 -0.67 -20.34 21.46
N ILE A 736 -1.57 -20.55 22.42
CA ILE A 736 -1.46 -20.00 23.77
C ILE A 736 -1.87 -21.04 24.81
N TYR A 737 -1.11 -21.16 25.90
CA TYR A 737 -1.56 -21.85 27.11
C TYR A 737 -1.73 -20.84 28.26
N VAL A 738 -2.95 -20.69 28.76
CA VAL A 738 -3.30 -19.77 29.85
C VAL A 738 -3.41 -20.55 31.16
N ALA A 739 -2.31 -20.60 31.93
CA ALA A 739 -2.26 -21.26 33.24
C ALA A 739 -2.89 -20.39 34.33
N ASP A 740 -2.45 -19.13 34.40
CA ASP A 740 -2.98 -18.07 35.26
C ASP A 740 -2.86 -16.70 34.55
N GLY A 741 -3.10 -15.61 35.27
CA GLY A 741 -3.03 -14.24 34.77
C GLY A 741 -4.26 -13.79 33.99
N THR A 742 -4.12 -12.63 33.35
CA THR A 742 -5.12 -12.05 32.45
C THR A 742 -4.63 -12.15 31.01
N PHE A 743 -5.42 -12.79 30.15
CA PHE A 743 -5.22 -12.77 28.71
C PHE A 743 -6.29 -11.89 28.04
N GLU A 744 -5.85 -10.86 27.33
CA GLU A 744 -6.69 -9.80 26.76
C GLU A 744 -6.51 -9.72 25.23
N MET A 745 -7.62 -9.83 24.49
CA MET A 745 -7.67 -9.69 23.03
C MET A 745 -8.34 -8.37 22.63
N LYS A 746 -7.64 -7.58 21.82
CA LYS A 746 -8.06 -6.28 21.27
C LYS A 746 -8.25 -6.35 19.74
N ALA A 747 -8.48 -5.20 19.12
CA ALA A 747 -8.76 -5.04 17.70
C ALA A 747 -7.78 -5.81 16.81
N GLY A 748 -8.30 -6.46 15.77
CA GLY A 748 -7.53 -7.18 14.75
C GLY A 748 -6.64 -8.34 15.23
N ALA A 749 -6.68 -8.73 16.50
CA ALA A 749 -6.02 -9.95 16.98
C ALA A 749 -6.64 -11.19 16.29
N LYS A 750 -5.78 -12.11 15.84
CA LYS A 750 -6.16 -13.34 15.14
C LYS A 750 -5.25 -14.49 15.52
N ILE A 751 -5.85 -15.61 15.94
CA ILE A 751 -5.18 -16.88 16.20
C ILE A 751 -5.66 -17.88 15.17
N ASP A 752 -4.76 -18.62 14.50
CA ASP A 752 -5.14 -19.58 13.46
C ASP A 752 -6.05 -20.70 13.99
N GLU A 753 -7.01 -21.17 13.20
CA GLU A 753 -7.98 -22.18 13.66
C GLU A 753 -7.36 -23.54 14.00
N ASN A 754 -6.19 -23.85 13.46
CA ASN A 754 -5.45 -25.07 13.80
C ASN A 754 -4.75 -24.93 15.15
N ASN A 755 -4.37 -23.72 15.55
CA ASN A 755 -3.74 -23.44 16.82
C ASN A 755 -4.75 -23.06 17.91
N ASP A 756 -4.78 -23.81 19.01
CA ASP A 756 -5.69 -23.56 20.11
C ASP A 756 -5.13 -22.62 21.19
N VAL A 757 -6.05 -21.90 21.84
CA VAL A 757 -5.87 -21.25 23.14
C VAL A 757 -6.38 -22.21 24.19
N TYR A 758 -5.48 -22.80 24.97
CA TYR A 758 -5.86 -23.65 26.09
C TYR A 758 -6.13 -22.81 27.34
N LEU A 759 -7.29 -23.01 27.98
CA LEU A 759 -7.67 -22.33 29.22
C LEU A 759 -7.69 -23.30 30.39
N LYS A 760 -6.82 -23.07 31.38
CA LYS A 760 -6.83 -23.79 32.66
C LYS A 760 -8.11 -23.46 33.45
N LYS A 761 -8.47 -24.30 34.43
CA LYS A 761 -9.73 -24.21 35.20
C LYS A 761 -9.98 -22.77 35.71
N LEU A 762 -11.18 -22.25 35.43
CA LEU A 762 -11.65 -20.88 35.75
C LEU A 762 -10.95 -19.73 34.99
N LYS A 763 -10.02 -20.00 34.07
CA LYS A 763 -9.42 -18.98 33.20
C LYS A 763 -10.32 -18.69 32.01
N LYS A 764 -10.20 -17.45 31.52
CA LYS A 764 -11.11 -16.79 30.57
C LYS A 764 -10.32 -15.77 29.76
N ILE A 765 -10.80 -15.50 28.55
CA ILE A 765 -10.26 -14.46 27.67
C ILE A 765 -11.05 -13.17 27.92
N LYS A 766 -10.35 -12.08 28.24
CA LYS A 766 -10.95 -10.75 28.20
C LYS A 766 -10.96 -10.25 26.76
N VAL A 767 -12.12 -9.82 26.28
CA VAL A 767 -12.29 -9.25 24.94
C VAL A 767 -12.74 -7.81 25.11
N GLU A 768 -12.05 -6.85 24.48
CA GLU A 768 -12.37 -5.43 24.63
C GLU A 768 -13.23 -4.87 23.49
N THR A 769 -13.20 -5.47 22.30
CA THR A 769 -14.00 -5.05 21.13
C THR A 769 -14.54 -6.24 20.34
N SER A 770 -15.66 -6.05 19.63
CA SER A 770 -16.13 -6.96 18.59
C SER A 770 -15.16 -7.07 17.40
N ASP A 771 -14.28 -6.08 17.24
CA ASP A 771 -13.46 -5.86 16.04
C ASP A 771 -12.17 -6.71 16.03
N LEU A 772 -12.27 -7.92 16.59
CA LEU A 772 -11.36 -9.02 16.28
C LEU A 772 -11.37 -9.31 14.77
N GLY A 773 -10.34 -9.99 14.26
CA GLY A 773 -10.35 -10.47 12.86
C GLY A 773 -11.52 -11.42 12.56
N ASP A 774 -11.62 -11.89 11.31
CA ASP A 774 -12.69 -12.80 10.84
C ASP A 774 -12.85 -14.06 11.72
N PHE A 775 -11.77 -14.44 12.38
CA PHE A 775 -11.71 -15.52 13.35
C PHE A 775 -10.88 -15.09 14.56
N GLY A 776 -11.40 -15.29 15.77
CA GLY A 776 -10.75 -14.92 17.02
C GLY A 776 -9.75 -15.98 17.47
N ALA A 777 -10.26 -17.12 17.95
CA ALA A 777 -9.46 -18.26 18.38
C ALA A 777 -10.28 -19.57 18.46
N LYS A 778 -9.59 -20.72 18.45
CA LYS A 778 -10.15 -22.00 18.92
C LYS A 778 -9.81 -22.17 20.40
N ILE A 779 -10.82 -22.23 21.28
CA ILE A 779 -10.65 -22.30 22.73
C ILE A 779 -10.73 -23.76 23.21
N THR A 780 -9.66 -24.29 23.80
CA THR A 780 -9.63 -25.60 24.47
C THR A 780 -9.70 -25.42 25.98
N PRO A 781 -10.86 -25.57 26.64
CA PRO A 781 -10.95 -25.50 28.09
C PRO A 781 -10.46 -26.81 28.77
N GLU A 782 -9.81 -26.71 29.94
CA GLU A 782 -9.44 -27.86 30.79
C GLU A 782 -10.67 -28.68 31.21
N LYS A 783 -11.82 -28.01 31.40
CA LYS A 783 -13.09 -28.63 31.79
C LYS A 783 -14.25 -28.12 30.94
N TYR A 784 -15.19 -29.02 30.68
CA TYR A 784 -16.46 -28.73 30.01
C TYR A 784 -17.60 -28.68 31.04
N PRO A 785 -18.72 -28.01 30.73
CA PRO A 785 -19.90 -27.97 31.60
C PRO A 785 -20.43 -29.35 31.98
N ASP A 786 -20.90 -29.45 33.22
CA ASP A 786 -21.66 -30.57 33.77
C ASP A 786 -22.86 -30.03 34.56
N ARG A 787 -23.70 -30.93 35.10
CA ARG A 787 -24.95 -30.57 35.82
C ARG A 787 -24.73 -29.56 36.96
N ASN A 788 -23.54 -29.53 37.55
CA ASN A 788 -23.23 -28.69 38.71
C ASN A 788 -22.31 -27.49 38.35
N THR A 789 -21.78 -27.45 37.11
CA THR A 789 -20.68 -26.56 36.75
C THR A 789 -20.94 -25.82 35.43
N VAL A 790 -21.17 -24.51 35.52
CA VAL A 790 -21.09 -23.60 34.36
C VAL A 790 -19.61 -23.27 34.10
N ILE A 791 -19.17 -23.37 32.85
CA ILE A 791 -17.82 -22.96 32.43
C ILE A 791 -17.92 -21.69 31.61
N LYS A 792 -17.26 -20.62 32.07
CA LYS A 792 -17.16 -19.32 31.39
C LYS A 792 -15.77 -19.15 30.79
N VAL A 793 -15.71 -18.88 29.48
CA VAL A 793 -14.47 -18.77 28.71
C VAL A 793 -14.21 -17.35 28.18
N LEU A 794 -15.22 -16.47 28.09
CA LEU A 794 -15.06 -15.07 27.69
C LEU A 794 -15.63 -14.10 28.76
N GLU A 795 -15.12 -12.86 28.81
CA GLU A 795 -15.68 -11.79 29.66
C GLU A 795 -16.87 -11.05 29.02
N ALA A 796 -17.79 -10.56 29.84
CA ALA A 796 -19.12 -10.15 29.38
C ALA A 796 -19.19 -8.81 28.61
N SER A 797 -18.14 -7.98 28.64
CA SER A 797 -18.11 -6.60 28.14
C SER A 797 -18.63 -6.43 26.70
N VAL A 798 -18.21 -7.32 25.79
CA VAL A 798 -18.60 -7.28 24.37
C VAL A 798 -18.94 -8.66 23.79
N THR A 799 -18.93 -9.72 24.59
CA THR A 799 -19.02 -11.11 24.10
C THR A 799 -20.26 -11.38 23.23
N ALA A 800 -21.41 -10.75 23.53
CA ALA A 800 -22.63 -10.91 22.75
C ALA A 800 -22.51 -10.49 21.27
N ALA A 801 -21.48 -9.70 20.91
CA ALA A 801 -21.20 -9.27 19.54
C ALA A 801 -20.08 -10.07 18.85
N CYS A 802 -19.41 -11.00 19.55
CA CYS A 802 -18.24 -11.70 19.02
C CYS A 802 -18.12 -13.19 19.41
N ASN A 803 -19.09 -13.77 20.14
CA ASN A 803 -19.04 -15.17 20.58
C ASN A 803 -18.87 -16.17 19.41
N ASP A 804 -19.49 -15.90 18.26
CA ASP A 804 -19.41 -16.76 17.08
C ASP A 804 -18.04 -16.69 16.34
N LYS A 805 -17.17 -15.73 16.71
CA LYS A 805 -15.76 -15.70 16.25
C LYS A 805 -14.88 -16.72 16.98
N PHE A 806 -15.39 -17.41 18.00
CA PHE A 806 -14.66 -18.39 18.79
C PHE A 806 -15.19 -19.81 18.56
N LYS A 807 -14.31 -20.72 18.14
CA LYS A 807 -14.61 -22.16 18.03
C LYS A 807 -14.23 -22.88 19.32
N VAL A 808 -14.93 -23.97 19.64
CA VAL A 808 -14.62 -24.86 20.78
C VAL A 808 -14.51 -26.28 20.21
N PRO A 809 -13.49 -27.08 20.55
CA PRO A 809 -13.36 -28.43 20.03
C PRO A 809 -14.38 -29.37 20.66
N ASP A 810 -14.73 -30.42 19.93
CA ASP A 810 -15.65 -31.45 20.40
C ASP A 810 -15.01 -32.28 21.53
N LYS A 811 -15.83 -32.72 22.49
CA LYS A 811 -15.34 -33.53 23.63
C LYS A 811 -16.33 -34.65 23.94
N SER A 812 -15.84 -35.90 23.95
CA SER A 812 -16.62 -37.10 24.30
C SER A 812 -17.94 -37.17 23.54
N SER A 813 -17.87 -37.08 22.20
CA SER A 813 -19.01 -37.03 21.27
C SER A 813 -20.08 -35.97 21.59
N ARG A 814 -19.70 -34.85 22.24
CA ARG A 814 -20.54 -33.66 22.42
C ARG A 814 -19.90 -32.47 21.74
N HIS A 815 -20.73 -31.68 21.04
CA HIS A 815 -20.34 -30.44 20.40
C HIS A 815 -20.58 -29.24 21.33
N TRP A 816 -19.77 -28.19 21.18
CA TRP A 816 -19.78 -27.03 22.07
C TRP A 816 -19.65 -25.72 21.28
N LYS A 817 -20.27 -24.65 21.79
CA LYS A 817 -20.02 -23.29 21.33
C LYS A 817 -19.99 -22.31 22.51
N VAL A 818 -19.57 -21.07 22.25
CA VAL A 818 -19.67 -19.98 23.22
C VAL A 818 -21.03 -19.27 23.05
N ASP A 819 -21.76 -19.09 24.15
CA ASP A 819 -23.01 -18.33 24.19
C ASP A 819 -22.77 -16.81 24.30
N LYS A 820 -23.85 -16.03 24.14
CA LYS A 820 -23.82 -14.56 24.25
C LYS A 820 -23.35 -14.00 25.60
N ARG A 821 -23.22 -14.84 26.64
CA ARG A 821 -22.76 -14.48 28.00
C ARG A 821 -21.30 -14.86 28.23
N GLY A 822 -20.66 -15.53 27.28
CA GLY A 822 -19.29 -16.07 27.39
C GLY A 822 -19.20 -17.46 28.01
N ASN A 823 -20.33 -18.12 28.22
CA ASN A 823 -20.40 -19.47 28.77
C ASN A 823 -20.30 -20.50 27.66
N LEU A 824 -19.77 -21.68 27.97
CA LEU A 824 -19.85 -22.84 27.09
C LEU A 824 -21.28 -23.38 27.10
N ALA A 825 -21.88 -23.45 25.92
CA ALA A 825 -23.19 -24.00 25.65
C ALA A 825 -23.06 -25.27 24.81
N GLN A 826 -23.92 -26.25 25.06
CA GLN A 826 -23.94 -27.48 24.28
C GLN A 826 -24.62 -27.23 22.93
N LEU A 827 -24.02 -27.76 21.88
CA LEU A 827 -24.55 -27.74 20.51
C LEU A 827 -25.00 -29.17 20.16
N VAL A 828 -26.20 -29.30 19.60
CA VAL A 828 -26.75 -30.57 19.13
C VAL A 828 -27.09 -30.40 17.64
N LYS A 829 -26.43 -31.17 16.78
CA LYS A 829 -26.45 -31.03 15.32
C LYS A 829 -27.37 -32.07 14.69
N SER A 830 -27.78 -31.88 13.43
CA SER A 830 -28.56 -32.86 12.66
C SER A 830 -27.95 -34.27 12.53
N SER A 831 -26.66 -34.44 12.82
CA SER A 831 -25.98 -35.74 12.93
C SER A 831 -26.19 -36.45 14.26
N ASP A 832 -26.66 -35.73 15.29
CA ASP A 832 -26.88 -36.25 16.64
C ASP A 832 -28.21 -36.98 16.79
N SER A 833 -28.26 -37.81 17.83
CA SER A 833 -29.44 -38.59 18.20
C SER A 833 -30.41 -37.78 19.08
N TRP A 834 -31.68 -38.21 19.13
CA TRP A 834 -32.64 -37.72 20.13
C TRP A 834 -32.15 -37.99 21.55
N THR A 835 -31.44 -39.10 21.77
CA THR A 835 -30.78 -39.39 23.06
C THR A 835 -29.67 -38.38 23.38
N THR A 836 -28.91 -37.91 22.39
CA THR A 836 -27.90 -36.83 22.59
C THR A 836 -28.55 -35.56 23.14
N LEU A 837 -29.76 -35.21 22.66
CA LEU A 837 -30.51 -34.05 23.17
C LEU A 837 -31.09 -34.28 24.58
N LYS A 838 -31.61 -35.48 24.88
CA LYS A 838 -32.03 -35.84 26.25
C LYS A 838 -30.85 -35.77 27.22
N ASP A 839 -29.70 -36.33 26.84
CA ASP A 839 -28.46 -36.28 27.62
C ASP A 839 -27.96 -34.85 27.81
N ALA A 840 -28.08 -34.00 26.78
CA ALA A 840 -27.75 -32.58 26.89
C ALA A 840 -28.62 -31.91 27.97
N VAL A 841 -29.93 -32.13 27.92
CA VAL A 841 -30.87 -31.63 28.93
C VAL A 841 -30.59 -32.21 30.31
N ASP A 842 -30.39 -33.51 30.48
CA ASP A 842 -30.16 -34.11 31.80
C ASP A 842 -28.81 -33.73 32.41
N ASN A 843 -27.82 -33.31 31.62
CA ASN A 843 -26.53 -32.81 32.08
C ASN A 843 -26.41 -31.27 32.12
N ALA A 844 -27.43 -30.53 31.71
CA ALA A 844 -27.39 -29.07 31.68
C ALA A 844 -27.42 -28.46 33.10
N PRO A 845 -26.46 -27.58 33.45
CA PRO A 845 -26.49 -26.82 34.71
C PRO A 845 -27.64 -25.79 34.76
N GLN A 846 -27.82 -25.16 35.92
CA GLN A 846 -28.76 -24.04 36.09
C GLN A 846 -28.44 -22.91 35.11
N ASP A 847 -29.49 -22.35 34.48
CA ASP A 847 -29.41 -21.24 33.50
C ASP A 847 -28.57 -21.57 32.24
N ALA A 848 -28.47 -22.85 31.89
CA ALA A 848 -27.82 -23.31 30.67
C ALA A 848 -28.61 -22.97 29.41
N VAL A 849 -27.88 -22.84 28.29
CA VAL A 849 -28.43 -22.74 26.94
C VAL A 849 -27.95 -23.95 26.14
N ILE A 850 -28.87 -24.59 25.42
CA ILE A 850 -28.59 -25.65 24.44
C ILE A 850 -29.00 -25.14 23.06
N TYR A 851 -28.11 -25.25 22.09
CA TYR A 851 -28.36 -24.88 20.70
C TYR A 851 -28.69 -26.11 19.86
N ILE A 852 -29.71 -26.00 19.00
CA ILE A 852 -30.04 -26.99 17.98
C ILE A 852 -29.60 -26.44 16.61
N ASP A 853 -28.93 -27.27 15.82
CA ASP A 853 -28.43 -26.95 14.49
C ASP A 853 -28.95 -27.98 13.47
N GLY A 854 -30.05 -27.63 12.78
CA GLY A 854 -30.76 -28.50 11.85
C GLY A 854 -31.84 -29.40 12.48
N GLU A 855 -32.18 -30.50 11.80
CA GLU A 855 -33.30 -31.39 12.18
C GLU A 855 -32.84 -32.59 13.02
N ILE A 856 -33.19 -32.61 14.30
CA ILE A 856 -33.01 -33.76 15.22
C ILE A 856 -34.20 -34.70 15.12
N LYS A 857 -33.96 -35.99 14.88
CA LYS A 857 -35.01 -37.01 14.65
C LYS A 857 -35.00 -38.09 15.72
N ALA A 858 -36.18 -38.35 16.30
CA ALA A 858 -36.42 -39.58 17.03
C ALA A 858 -36.45 -40.79 16.07
N SER A 859 -36.05 -41.95 16.56
CA SER A 859 -36.16 -43.23 15.84
C SER A 859 -36.69 -44.33 16.77
N GLY A 860 -37.26 -45.39 16.21
CA GLY A 860 -37.79 -46.53 16.98
C GLY A 860 -36.72 -47.44 17.60
N SER A 861 -35.45 -47.02 17.66
CA SER A 861 -34.33 -47.85 18.13
C SER A 861 -33.92 -47.49 19.55
N GLY A 862 -33.71 -48.51 20.40
CA GLY A 862 -33.19 -48.35 21.75
C GLY A 862 -34.03 -47.38 22.59
N ASP A 863 -33.40 -46.30 23.04
CA ASP A 863 -34.04 -45.22 23.78
C ASP A 863 -34.18 -43.92 22.95
N ASN A 864 -33.91 -43.94 21.63
CA ASN A 864 -33.79 -42.77 20.77
C ASN A 864 -35.14 -42.09 20.40
N PHE A 865 -36.07 -42.09 21.34
CA PHE A 865 -37.40 -41.50 21.28
C PHE A 865 -37.82 -41.05 22.69
N GLY A 866 -39.07 -40.63 22.85
CA GLY A 866 -39.64 -40.27 24.15
C GLY A 866 -39.61 -38.78 24.41
N ALA A 867 -40.16 -38.38 25.57
CA ALA A 867 -40.20 -36.99 25.97
C ALA A 867 -38.84 -36.52 26.48
N ILE A 868 -38.43 -35.34 26.05
CA ILE A 868 -37.35 -34.57 26.66
C ILE A 868 -37.92 -33.97 27.96
N GLU A 869 -37.38 -34.38 29.10
CA GLU A 869 -37.96 -34.07 30.42
C GLU A 869 -37.29 -32.88 31.09
N ILE A 870 -38.00 -31.75 31.17
CA ILE A 870 -37.54 -30.58 31.91
C ILE A 870 -38.04 -30.69 33.35
N LYS A 871 -37.22 -31.31 34.19
CA LYS A 871 -37.51 -31.58 35.61
C LYS A 871 -36.42 -31.03 36.53
N LYS A 872 -36.80 -30.55 37.71
CA LYS A 872 -35.85 -30.15 38.77
C LYS A 872 -35.10 -31.39 39.28
N PRO A 873 -33.75 -31.39 39.34
CA PRO A 873 -33.00 -32.52 39.88
C PRO A 873 -33.28 -32.74 41.37
N PRO A 874 -33.28 -34.00 41.86
CA PRO A 874 -33.57 -34.29 43.27
C PRO A 874 -32.46 -33.86 44.25
N TYR A 875 -31.24 -33.65 43.76
CA TYR A 875 -30.07 -33.24 44.54
C TYR A 875 -29.22 -32.23 43.76
N GLY A 876 -28.46 -31.39 44.47
CA GLY A 876 -27.53 -30.43 43.87
C GLY A 876 -28.17 -29.14 43.32
N PHE A 877 -29.44 -28.87 43.63
CA PHE A 877 -30.15 -27.67 43.18
C PHE A 877 -30.47 -26.73 44.34
N PRO A 878 -30.47 -25.39 44.14
CA PRO A 878 -30.90 -24.44 45.16
C PRO A 878 -32.32 -24.74 45.68
N SER A 879 -32.48 -24.62 47.00
CA SER A 879 -33.80 -24.71 47.64
C SER A 879 -34.66 -23.50 47.24
N GLY A 880 -35.94 -23.70 47.01
CA GLY A 880 -36.88 -22.63 46.64
C GLY A 880 -36.81 -22.10 45.19
N GLU A 881 -35.74 -22.36 44.42
CA GLU A 881 -35.63 -21.87 43.03
C GLU A 881 -36.09 -22.88 41.96
N ASP A 882 -36.66 -22.37 40.86
CA ASP A 882 -36.97 -23.18 39.67
C ASP A 882 -35.73 -23.51 38.83
N ARG A 883 -35.77 -24.66 38.15
CA ARG A 883 -34.77 -25.03 37.15
C ARG A 883 -34.92 -24.19 35.89
N LYS A 884 -33.99 -23.27 35.67
CA LYS A 884 -33.87 -22.47 34.44
C LYS A 884 -33.09 -23.23 33.37
N LEU A 885 -33.68 -23.34 32.18
CA LEU A 885 -33.05 -23.95 31.01
C LEU A 885 -33.59 -23.31 29.73
N THR A 886 -32.71 -22.97 28.79
CA THR A 886 -33.08 -22.54 27.44
C THR A 886 -32.67 -23.58 26.41
N ILE A 887 -33.56 -23.92 25.48
CA ILE A 887 -33.21 -24.65 24.25
C ILE A 887 -33.60 -23.77 23.06
N MET A 888 -32.67 -23.46 22.17
CA MET A 888 -32.90 -22.54 21.06
C MET A 888 -32.35 -23.03 19.72
N GLY A 889 -32.97 -22.59 18.63
CA GLY A 889 -32.40 -22.73 17.29
C GLY A 889 -31.13 -21.89 17.13
N LEU A 890 -30.10 -22.43 16.48
CA LEU A 890 -28.90 -21.72 16.08
C LEU A 890 -29.13 -20.80 14.87
N THR A 891 -29.98 -21.21 13.94
CA THR A 891 -30.28 -20.57 12.66
C THR A 891 -31.75 -20.12 12.54
N GLY A 892 -32.64 -20.70 13.35
CA GLY A 892 -34.05 -20.34 13.48
C GLY A 892 -35.02 -21.43 13.02
N SER A 893 -36.31 -21.21 13.27
CA SER A 893 -37.34 -22.26 13.21
C SER A 893 -37.60 -22.82 11.81
N GLY A 894 -37.06 -22.20 10.75
CA GLY A 894 -37.14 -22.73 9.38
C GLY A 894 -36.23 -23.94 9.13
N SER A 895 -35.14 -24.06 9.90
CA SER A 895 -34.08 -25.08 9.73
C SER A 895 -33.86 -25.91 10.99
N ASP A 896 -34.01 -25.31 12.18
CA ASP A 896 -33.81 -26.00 13.45
C ASP A 896 -35.11 -26.65 13.93
N ILE A 897 -35.13 -27.98 13.92
CA ILE A 897 -36.34 -28.77 14.00
C ILE A 897 -36.16 -29.93 14.99
N LEU A 898 -37.07 -30.06 15.94
CA LEU A 898 -37.23 -31.26 16.75
C LEU A 898 -38.39 -32.10 16.19
N ASN A 899 -38.04 -33.20 15.54
CA ASN A 899 -38.97 -34.10 14.87
C ASN A 899 -39.11 -35.41 15.64
N ALA A 900 -40.24 -35.59 16.33
CA ALA A 900 -40.58 -36.83 17.01
C ALA A 900 -40.87 -38.00 16.05
N ASN A 901 -41.01 -37.73 14.74
CA ASN A 901 -40.98 -38.72 13.66
C ASN A 901 -42.01 -39.87 13.80
N TYR A 902 -43.11 -39.66 14.55
CA TYR A 902 -44.11 -40.68 14.80
C TYR A 902 -44.87 -41.07 13.53
N GLY A 903 -44.92 -42.36 13.23
CA GLY A 903 -45.56 -42.93 12.04
C GLY A 903 -44.75 -42.78 10.75
N THR A 904 -43.54 -42.21 10.83
CA THR A 904 -42.60 -42.07 9.71
C THR A 904 -41.22 -42.63 10.09
N GLY A 905 -40.42 -43.08 9.11
CA GLY A 905 -39.04 -43.51 9.37
C GLY A 905 -38.86 -44.61 10.45
N GLY A 906 -39.88 -45.44 10.68
CA GLY A 906 -39.83 -46.57 11.62
C GLY A 906 -40.13 -46.26 13.10
N ASN A 907 -40.33 -45.00 13.52
CA ASN A 907 -40.77 -44.73 14.89
C ASN A 907 -42.31 -44.89 15.01
N ILE A 908 -42.74 -46.01 15.59
CA ILE A 908 -44.17 -46.28 15.90
C ILE A 908 -44.53 -46.05 17.37
N THR A 909 -43.59 -45.54 18.18
CA THR A 909 -43.80 -45.37 19.62
C THR A 909 -44.45 -44.02 19.92
N LYS A 910 -45.60 -44.04 20.61
CA LYS A 910 -46.31 -42.81 20.99
C LYS A 910 -45.56 -42.05 22.09
N HIS A 911 -45.09 -40.84 21.78
CA HIS A 911 -44.53 -39.91 22.74
C HIS A 911 -44.80 -38.44 22.35
N ARG A 912 -44.64 -37.56 23.34
CA ARG A 912 -44.56 -36.10 23.15
C ARG A 912 -43.12 -35.65 22.94
N ILE A 913 -42.90 -34.39 22.56
CA ILE A 913 -41.55 -33.82 22.44
C ILE A 913 -41.04 -33.38 23.83
N PHE A 914 -41.77 -32.51 24.53
CA PHE A 914 -41.39 -32.01 25.85
C PHE A 914 -42.38 -32.42 26.94
N LYS A 915 -41.85 -32.82 28.11
CA LYS A 915 -42.59 -32.82 29.37
C LYS A 915 -41.90 -31.86 30.34
N VAL A 916 -42.57 -30.76 30.69
CA VAL A 916 -42.07 -29.78 31.66
C VAL A 916 -42.80 -30.04 32.98
N TYR A 917 -42.04 -30.30 34.04
CA TYR A 917 -42.56 -30.60 35.37
C TYR A 917 -42.69 -29.32 36.20
N ASN A 918 -43.47 -29.37 37.28
CA ASN A 918 -43.45 -28.33 38.30
C ASN A 918 -42.02 -28.13 38.87
N GLY A 919 -41.66 -26.89 39.22
CA GLY A 919 -40.31 -26.52 39.63
C GLY A 919 -39.32 -26.24 38.49
N ALA A 920 -39.81 -26.03 37.26
CA ALA A 920 -39.00 -25.72 36.08
C ALA A 920 -39.47 -24.42 35.40
N ASP A 921 -38.51 -23.64 34.93
CA ASP A 921 -38.64 -22.41 34.16
C ASP A 921 -37.93 -22.60 32.81
N PHE A 922 -38.70 -23.02 31.81
CA PHE A 922 -38.18 -23.50 30.53
C PHE A 922 -38.41 -22.48 29.40
N THR A 923 -37.34 -22.04 28.74
CA THR A 923 -37.43 -21.18 27.55
C THR A 923 -37.15 -22.00 26.29
N ILE A 924 -37.98 -21.82 25.27
CA ILE A 924 -37.76 -22.38 23.94
C ILE A 924 -37.87 -21.31 22.86
N GLU A 925 -36.80 -21.12 22.08
CA GLU A 925 -36.69 -20.01 21.12
C GLU A 925 -36.31 -20.48 19.70
N GLY A 926 -37.03 -20.00 18.68
CA GLY A 926 -36.65 -20.18 17.28
C GLY A 926 -36.58 -21.64 16.80
N LEU A 927 -37.49 -22.51 17.26
CA LEU A 927 -37.53 -23.94 16.90
C LEU A 927 -38.85 -24.38 16.26
N THR A 928 -38.79 -25.37 15.36
CA THR A 928 -39.98 -26.11 14.92
C THR A 928 -40.13 -27.42 15.69
N LEU A 929 -41.29 -27.67 16.30
CA LEU A 929 -41.65 -28.90 16.99
C LEU A 929 -42.70 -29.67 16.18
N LYS A 930 -42.37 -30.87 15.69
CA LYS A 930 -43.26 -31.62 14.79
C LYS A 930 -43.26 -33.14 14.98
N GLY A 931 -44.32 -33.76 14.45
CA GLY A 931 -44.38 -35.21 14.22
C GLY A 931 -44.54 -36.07 15.47
N ALA A 932 -45.11 -35.54 16.55
CA ALA A 932 -45.36 -36.31 17.78
C ALA A 932 -46.78 -36.90 17.84
N ASP A 933 -46.97 -38.01 18.57
CA ASP A 933 -48.29 -38.45 19.06
C ASP A 933 -48.19 -38.88 20.53
N SER A 934 -48.74 -38.07 21.43
CA SER A 934 -48.77 -38.35 22.87
C SER A 934 -49.71 -39.49 23.27
N GLY A 935 -50.55 -40.00 22.35
CA GLY A 935 -51.55 -41.02 22.65
C GLY A 935 -52.58 -40.54 23.67
N THR A 936 -52.72 -41.27 24.77
CA THR A 936 -53.66 -40.97 25.88
C THR A 936 -53.12 -39.96 26.90
N ARG A 937 -51.87 -39.49 26.75
CA ARG A 937 -51.21 -38.69 27.80
C ARG A 937 -51.45 -37.18 27.68
N GLY A 938 -52.00 -36.72 26.55
CA GLY A 938 -52.22 -35.29 26.24
C GLY A 938 -50.94 -34.52 25.90
N GLY A 939 -51.08 -33.37 25.24
CA GLY A 939 -49.95 -32.50 24.87
C GLY A 939 -49.04 -33.16 23.84
N GLY A 940 -49.41 -33.10 22.56
CA GLY A 940 -48.67 -33.75 21.48
C GLY A 940 -47.23 -33.26 21.36
N ALA A 941 -47.01 -31.95 21.22
CA ALA A 941 -45.67 -31.39 21.29
C ALA A 941 -45.23 -31.18 22.74
N ILE A 942 -46.02 -30.42 23.52
CA ILE A 942 -45.66 -29.96 24.86
C ILE A 942 -46.75 -30.32 25.85
N TYR A 943 -46.33 -30.87 26.99
CA TYR A 943 -47.15 -30.95 28.20
C TYR A 943 -46.39 -30.23 29.33
N THR A 944 -47.04 -29.28 30.03
CA THR A 944 -46.41 -28.52 31.10
C THR A 944 -47.20 -28.48 32.41
N GLU A 945 -46.51 -28.77 33.51
CA GLU A 945 -46.87 -28.47 34.90
C GLU A 945 -46.05 -27.30 35.47
N GLY A 946 -44.98 -26.88 34.77
CA GLY A 946 -44.09 -25.78 35.15
C GLY A 946 -44.32 -24.50 34.33
N LYS A 947 -43.34 -23.59 34.37
CA LYS A 947 -43.32 -22.37 33.55
C LYS A 947 -42.62 -22.66 32.21
N VAL A 948 -43.27 -22.24 31.11
CA VAL A 948 -42.73 -22.31 29.76
C VAL A 948 -42.85 -20.95 29.08
N GLU A 949 -41.77 -20.50 28.45
CA GLU A 949 -41.77 -19.36 27.53
C GLU A 949 -41.36 -19.84 26.13
N MET A 950 -42.20 -19.57 25.13
CA MET A 950 -42.01 -19.99 23.74
C MET A 950 -41.90 -18.75 22.86
N ALA A 951 -40.72 -18.46 22.32
CA ALA A 951 -40.45 -17.29 21.48
C ALA A 951 -40.19 -17.70 20.02
N ASN A 952 -40.92 -17.13 19.06
CA ASN A 952 -40.69 -17.32 17.61
C ASN A 952 -40.62 -18.79 17.12
N CYS A 953 -41.22 -19.73 17.86
CA CYS A 953 -41.24 -21.16 17.53
C CYS A 953 -42.47 -21.54 16.66
N VAL A 954 -42.42 -22.72 16.03
CA VAL A 954 -43.54 -23.29 15.26
C VAL A 954 -43.90 -24.67 15.81
N ILE A 955 -45.13 -24.86 16.29
CA ILE A 955 -45.63 -26.17 16.73
C ILE A 955 -46.58 -26.73 15.66
N THR A 956 -46.15 -27.76 14.93
CA THR A 956 -46.87 -28.24 13.75
C THR A 956 -47.01 -29.75 13.61
N GLY A 957 -48.21 -30.23 13.26
CA GLY A 957 -48.44 -31.63 12.90
C GLY A 957 -48.35 -32.63 14.08
N ASN A 958 -48.52 -32.17 15.31
CA ASN A 958 -48.46 -33.00 16.52
C ASN A 958 -49.84 -33.51 16.94
N LYS A 959 -49.88 -34.63 17.67
CA LYS A 959 -51.11 -35.36 17.96
C LYS A 959 -51.27 -35.76 19.42
N ALA A 960 -52.53 -35.85 19.84
CA ALA A 960 -52.95 -36.50 21.09
C ALA A 960 -54.07 -37.49 20.77
N SER A 961 -53.73 -38.62 20.13
CA SER A 961 -54.73 -39.49 19.49
C SER A 961 -55.75 -40.15 20.44
N GLY A 962 -55.49 -40.15 21.75
CA GLY A 962 -56.42 -40.61 22.79
C GLY A 962 -56.76 -39.55 23.84
N ALA A 963 -56.39 -38.29 23.65
CA ALA A 963 -56.46 -37.23 24.66
C ALA A 963 -56.74 -35.85 24.05
N ASN A 964 -56.70 -34.83 24.91
CA ASN A 964 -56.88 -33.41 24.57
C ASN A 964 -55.51 -32.71 24.42
N GLY A 965 -55.48 -31.48 23.91
CA GLY A 965 -54.24 -30.71 23.73
C GLY A 965 -53.36 -31.27 22.61
N GLY A 966 -53.82 -31.13 21.36
CA GLY A 966 -53.14 -31.72 20.19
C GLY A 966 -51.72 -31.18 20.00
N GLY A 967 -51.54 -29.87 20.14
CA GLY A 967 -50.22 -29.23 20.22
C GLY A 967 -49.70 -29.16 21.66
N ILE A 968 -50.42 -28.44 22.51
CA ILE A 968 -50.00 -28.08 23.88
C ILE A 968 -51.08 -28.49 24.89
N PHE A 969 -50.65 -29.04 26.03
CA PHE A 969 -51.48 -29.23 27.23
C PHE A 969 -50.83 -28.55 28.43
N ILE A 970 -51.57 -27.67 29.11
CA ILE A 970 -51.11 -26.89 30.26
C ILE A 970 -51.86 -27.39 31.49
N ASP A 971 -51.21 -28.16 32.37
CA ASP A 971 -51.79 -28.69 33.61
C ASP A 971 -51.29 -27.88 34.81
N LYS A 972 -52.06 -26.88 35.25
CA LYS A 972 -51.72 -25.95 36.37
C LYS A 972 -50.45 -25.09 36.20
N GLY A 973 -49.60 -25.39 35.22
CA GLY A 973 -48.42 -24.61 34.86
C GLY A 973 -48.74 -23.28 34.16
N THR A 974 -47.69 -22.56 33.75
CA THR A 974 -47.79 -21.32 32.97
C THR A 974 -47.14 -21.52 31.61
N PHE A 975 -47.79 -21.06 30.54
CA PHE A 975 -47.24 -21.03 29.20
C PHE A 975 -47.37 -19.62 28.61
N THR A 976 -46.25 -19.03 28.21
CA THR A 976 -46.21 -17.74 27.50
C THR A 976 -45.75 -17.95 26.07
N MET A 977 -46.56 -17.57 25.09
CA MET A 977 -46.22 -17.57 23.67
C MET A 977 -45.89 -16.14 23.23
N ILE A 978 -44.70 -15.93 22.69
CA ILE A 978 -44.19 -14.64 22.19
C ILE A 978 -43.91 -14.80 20.69
N GLY A 979 -44.88 -14.41 19.86
CA GLY A 979 -44.82 -14.67 18.42
C GLY A 979 -44.91 -16.17 18.07
N GLY A 980 -44.51 -16.52 16.84
CA GLY A 980 -44.52 -17.91 16.34
C GLY A 980 -45.89 -18.41 15.86
N GLU A 981 -45.97 -19.71 15.54
CA GLU A 981 -47.19 -20.36 15.03
C GLU A 981 -47.53 -21.68 15.77
N ILE A 982 -48.82 -21.96 15.97
CA ILE A 982 -49.34 -23.27 16.37
C ILE A 982 -50.34 -23.74 15.30
N LYS A 983 -49.99 -24.77 14.51
CA LYS A 983 -50.79 -25.18 13.34
C LYS A 983 -50.87 -26.68 13.07
N ASN A 984 -51.94 -27.12 12.41
CA ASN A 984 -52.12 -28.52 11.97
C ASN A 984 -51.96 -29.60 13.07
N ASN A 985 -52.11 -29.24 14.35
CA ASN A 985 -52.09 -30.20 15.46
C ASN A 985 -53.49 -30.78 15.68
N SER A 986 -53.63 -32.00 16.20
CA SER A 986 -54.93 -32.71 16.29
C SER A 986 -55.08 -33.60 17.52
N THR A 987 -56.29 -33.67 18.06
CA THR A 987 -56.66 -34.59 19.15
C THR A 987 -57.36 -35.85 18.62
N LYS A 988 -57.91 -36.66 19.52
CA LYS A 988 -58.99 -37.62 19.20
C LYS A 988 -60.21 -36.94 18.54
N VAL A 989 -61.07 -37.74 17.91
CA VAL A 989 -62.40 -37.33 17.41
C VAL A 989 -63.23 -36.73 18.56
N SER A 990 -63.93 -35.62 18.27
CA SER A 990 -64.63 -34.76 19.23
C SER A 990 -63.76 -34.31 20.40
N GLY A 991 -62.43 -34.26 20.21
CA GLY A 991 -61.48 -33.83 21.22
C GLY A 991 -61.40 -32.32 21.39
N GLU A 992 -60.69 -31.91 22.44
CA GLU A 992 -60.71 -30.52 22.93
C GLU A 992 -59.31 -29.91 22.91
N GLY A 993 -59.20 -28.65 22.49
CA GLY A 993 -57.92 -27.94 22.43
C GLY A 993 -57.01 -28.51 21.34
N GLY A 994 -57.38 -28.29 20.08
CA GLY A 994 -56.61 -28.80 18.93
C GLY A 994 -55.19 -28.24 18.91
N GLY A 995 -55.06 -26.91 19.05
CA GLY A 995 -53.80 -26.23 19.33
C GLY A 995 -53.40 -26.35 20.79
N VAL A 996 -54.21 -25.76 21.69
CA VAL A 996 -53.91 -25.63 23.13
C VAL A 996 -55.09 -26.06 24.01
N TYR A 997 -54.83 -26.87 25.03
CA TYR A 997 -55.79 -27.21 26.10
C TYR A 997 -55.28 -26.71 27.46
N ILE A 998 -56.08 -25.91 28.16
CA ILE A 998 -55.73 -25.30 29.46
C ILE A 998 -56.50 -26.00 30.58
N ASN A 999 -55.78 -26.75 31.42
CA ASN A 999 -56.31 -27.47 32.58
C ASN A 999 -55.85 -26.79 33.88
N GLY A 1000 -56.52 -25.71 34.28
CA GLY A 1000 -56.24 -25.05 35.56
C GLY A 1000 -55.00 -24.16 35.59
N GLY A 1001 -54.22 -24.11 34.51
CA GLY A 1001 -53.02 -23.27 34.38
C GLY A 1001 -53.27 -21.90 33.73
N ILE A 1002 -52.19 -21.24 33.32
CA ILE A 1002 -52.22 -19.93 32.67
C ILE A 1002 -51.65 -20.05 31.26
N PHE A 1003 -52.38 -19.57 30.25
CA PHE A 1003 -51.84 -19.34 28.90
C PHE A 1003 -51.82 -17.85 28.59
N THR A 1004 -50.66 -17.30 28.24
CA THR A 1004 -50.50 -15.91 27.82
C THR A 1004 -49.98 -15.86 26.40
N MET A 1005 -50.72 -15.24 25.48
CA MET A 1005 -50.37 -15.11 24.07
C MET A 1005 -50.07 -13.65 23.72
N ILE A 1006 -48.79 -13.37 23.48
CA ILE A 1006 -48.23 -12.06 23.15
C ILE A 1006 -47.78 -12.10 21.69
N GLY A 1007 -48.66 -11.74 20.77
CA GLY A 1007 -48.41 -11.97 19.34
C GLY A 1007 -48.59 -13.43 18.91
N GLY A 1008 -48.24 -13.72 17.65
CA GLY A 1008 -48.26 -15.07 17.07
C GLY A 1008 -49.61 -15.49 16.50
N LEU A 1009 -49.65 -16.69 15.89
CA LEU A 1009 -50.79 -17.20 15.12
C LEU A 1009 -51.15 -18.65 15.46
N ILE A 1010 -52.41 -18.90 15.81
CA ILE A 1010 -52.98 -20.26 15.97
C ILE A 1010 -53.97 -20.52 14.82
N LYS A 1011 -53.73 -21.54 13.99
CA LYS A 1011 -54.55 -21.84 12.79
C LYS A 1011 -54.58 -23.32 12.42
N GLU A 1012 -55.57 -23.77 11.65
CA GLU A 1012 -55.60 -25.10 11.02
C GLU A 1012 -55.52 -26.32 11.97
N ASN A 1013 -55.58 -26.12 13.29
CA ASN A 1013 -55.59 -27.20 14.26
C ASN A 1013 -56.96 -27.88 14.29
N ASN A 1014 -56.96 -29.19 14.48
CA ASN A 1014 -58.10 -30.09 14.60
C ASN A 1014 -59.22 -29.88 13.56
N LYS A 1015 -59.10 -30.59 12.43
CA LYS A 1015 -60.00 -30.49 11.28
C LYS A 1015 -61.39 -31.11 11.51
N ASP A 1016 -61.58 -31.95 12.53
CA ASP A 1016 -62.88 -32.54 12.87
C ASP A 1016 -63.92 -31.45 13.23
N ILE A 1017 -65.10 -31.51 12.62
CA ILE A 1017 -66.19 -30.55 12.79
C ILE A 1017 -66.79 -30.54 14.19
N ASN A 1018 -66.74 -31.67 14.92
CA ASN A 1018 -67.36 -31.83 16.24
C ASN A 1018 -66.45 -31.41 17.40
N SER A 1019 -65.18 -31.14 17.10
CA SER A 1019 -64.19 -30.78 18.11
C SER A 1019 -64.35 -29.35 18.62
N LYS A 1020 -64.13 -29.16 19.93
CA LYS A 1020 -64.33 -27.89 20.62
C LYS A 1020 -63.00 -27.20 20.89
N GLY A 1021 -62.95 -25.88 20.67
CA GLY A 1021 -61.74 -25.11 20.96
C GLY A 1021 -60.62 -25.56 20.03
N LYS A 1022 -60.88 -25.49 18.73
CA LYS A 1022 -59.97 -26.01 17.71
C LYS A 1022 -58.60 -25.33 17.82
N GLY A 1023 -58.57 -24.02 18.05
CA GLY A 1023 -57.37 -23.30 18.45
C GLY A 1023 -57.09 -23.51 19.94
N VAL A 1024 -57.98 -23.03 20.82
CA VAL A 1024 -57.77 -23.03 22.28
C VAL A 1024 -59.04 -23.52 23.02
N TYR A 1025 -58.86 -24.36 24.03
CA TYR A 1025 -59.93 -24.78 24.95
C TYR A 1025 -59.57 -24.44 26.40
N VAL A 1026 -60.42 -23.66 27.08
CA VAL A 1026 -60.15 -23.14 28.43
C VAL A 1026 -60.91 -23.96 29.48
N ALA A 1027 -60.48 -25.20 29.75
CA ALA A 1027 -61.17 -26.09 30.70
C ALA A 1027 -61.13 -25.57 32.14
N GLY A 1028 -59.98 -25.03 32.54
CA GLY A 1028 -59.75 -24.41 33.84
C GLY A 1028 -58.66 -23.34 33.75
N GLY A 1029 -58.45 -22.56 34.81
CA GLY A 1029 -57.43 -21.51 34.81
C GLY A 1029 -57.83 -20.29 33.98
N SER A 1030 -56.85 -19.64 33.34
CA SER A 1030 -57.00 -18.38 32.58
C SER A 1030 -56.29 -18.41 31.21
N PHE A 1031 -56.81 -17.60 30.28
CA PHE A 1031 -56.21 -17.34 28.97
C PHE A 1031 -56.13 -15.83 28.73
N THR A 1032 -54.94 -15.33 28.39
CA THR A 1032 -54.63 -13.91 28.24
C THR A 1032 -54.10 -13.61 26.84
N MET A 1033 -54.54 -12.52 26.20
CA MET A 1033 -54.07 -12.08 24.87
C MET A 1033 -53.56 -10.63 24.88
N SER A 1034 -52.54 -10.35 24.07
CA SER A 1034 -52.03 -8.99 23.79
C SER A 1034 -51.24 -8.89 22.47
N GLY A 1035 -50.97 -7.65 22.03
CA GLY A 1035 -50.17 -7.38 20.83
C GLY A 1035 -50.80 -7.96 19.57
N SER A 1036 -49.99 -8.54 18.68
CA SER A 1036 -50.44 -9.11 17.40
C SER A 1036 -51.14 -10.48 17.50
N ALA A 1037 -51.54 -10.92 18.70
CA ALA A 1037 -52.07 -12.27 18.93
C ALA A 1037 -53.32 -12.54 18.10
N LYS A 1038 -53.25 -13.59 17.27
CA LYS A 1038 -54.31 -13.97 16.33
C LYS A 1038 -54.60 -15.46 16.40
N ILE A 1039 -55.88 -15.79 16.44
CA ILE A 1039 -56.42 -17.15 16.34
C ILE A 1039 -57.37 -17.15 15.15
N ASP A 1040 -57.12 -18.01 14.17
CA ASP A 1040 -57.90 -18.07 12.93
C ASP A 1040 -59.38 -18.38 13.22
N GLU A 1041 -60.28 -17.85 12.39
CA GLU A 1041 -61.73 -17.97 12.60
C GLU A 1041 -62.23 -19.43 12.55
N ASN A 1042 -61.52 -20.30 11.83
CA ASN A 1042 -61.78 -21.74 11.78
C ASN A 1042 -61.10 -22.51 12.95
N ASN A 1043 -60.49 -21.79 13.88
CA ASN A 1043 -59.74 -22.31 15.02
C ASN A 1043 -60.23 -21.71 16.34
N ASP A 1044 -61.55 -21.77 16.54
CA ASP A 1044 -62.25 -21.18 17.68
C ASP A 1044 -61.61 -21.35 19.08
N VAL A 1045 -61.83 -20.35 19.93
CA VAL A 1045 -61.56 -20.38 21.36
C VAL A 1045 -62.84 -20.83 22.07
N TYR A 1046 -62.83 -22.03 22.65
CA TYR A 1046 -63.99 -22.53 23.39
C TYR A 1046 -63.92 -22.13 24.86
N LEU A 1047 -64.99 -21.46 25.32
CA LEU A 1047 -65.14 -20.98 26.69
C LEU A 1047 -66.28 -21.74 27.38
N PRO A 1048 -65.98 -22.65 28.33
CA PRO A 1048 -66.96 -23.18 29.27
C PRO A 1048 -67.66 -22.07 30.07
N THR A 1049 -68.79 -22.39 30.70
CA THR A 1049 -69.52 -21.45 31.56
C THR A 1049 -68.59 -20.77 32.58
N ASN A 1050 -68.70 -19.45 32.71
CA ASN A 1050 -67.88 -18.58 33.56
C ASN A 1050 -66.37 -18.51 33.18
N LYS A 1051 -65.99 -18.83 31.93
CA LYS A 1051 -64.65 -18.60 31.39
C LYS A 1051 -64.61 -17.40 30.45
N MET A 1052 -63.48 -16.70 30.48
CA MET A 1052 -63.24 -15.44 29.78
C MET A 1052 -61.85 -15.46 29.12
N ILE A 1053 -61.65 -14.60 28.12
CA ILE A 1053 -60.33 -14.22 27.62
C ILE A 1053 -59.95 -12.89 28.29
N ASN A 1054 -58.81 -12.87 28.96
CA ASN A 1054 -58.26 -11.70 29.61
C ASN A 1054 -57.46 -10.89 28.59
N ILE A 1055 -57.64 -9.56 28.56
CA ILE A 1055 -56.91 -8.69 27.64
C ILE A 1055 -55.87 -7.90 28.42
N LEU A 1056 -54.59 -8.13 28.14
CA LEU A 1056 -53.48 -7.52 28.90
C LEU A 1056 -53.09 -6.13 28.37
N SER A 1057 -53.29 -5.85 27.08
CA SER A 1057 -53.03 -4.55 26.47
C SER A 1057 -53.68 -4.44 25.08
N LYS A 1058 -53.36 -3.39 24.32
CA LYS A 1058 -53.84 -3.19 22.94
C LYS A 1058 -53.59 -4.41 22.06
N LEU A 1059 -54.66 -4.96 21.48
CA LEU A 1059 -54.60 -5.96 20.42
C LEU A 1059 -54.42 -5.29 19.05
N THR A 1060 -53.54 -5.87 18.23
CA THR A 1060 -53.23 -5.48 16.84
C THR A 1060 -53.13 -6.71 15.92
N PRO A 1061 -54.15 -7.59 15.87
CA PRO A 1061 -54.13 -8.78 15.02
C PRO A 1061 -54.15 -8.38 13.55
N ASP A 1062 -53.42 -9.13 12.73
CA ASP A 1062 -53.51 -9.04 11.28
C ASP A 1062 -54.96 -9.30 10.80
N GLY A 1063 -55.48 -8.51 9.87
CA GLY A 1063 -56.88 -8.58 9.43
C GLY A 1063 -57.93 -8.16 10.48
N GLY A 1064 -57.53 -7.53 11.59
CA GLY A 1064 -58.43 -6.88 12.56
C GLY A 1064 -59.19 -7.79 13.52
N THR A 1065 -59.36 -9.09 13.22
CA THR A 1065 -59.99 -10.07 14.11
C THR A 1065 -58.92 -10.86 14.88
N ALA A 1066 -58.99 -10.83 16.22
CA ALA A 1066 -58.10 -11.52 17.14
C ALA A 1066 -58.47 -12.99 17.36
N ALA A 1067 -59.77 -13.29 17.51
CA ALA A 1067 -60.25 -14.68 17.65
C ALA A 1067 -61.76 -14.81 17.35
N MET A 1068 -62.18 -16.04 17.02
CA MET A 1068 -63.57 -16.50 17.06
C MET A 1068 -63.86 -17.14 18.43
N ILE A 1069 -64.76 -16.56 19.21
CA ILE A 1069 -65.20 -17.08 20.52
C ILE A 1069 -66.37 -18.06 20.31
N ASN A 1070 -66.26 -19.25 20.89
CA ASN A 1070 -67.31 -20.26 20.93
C ASN A 1070 -67.70 -20.54 22.40
N PRO A 1071 -68.65 -19.77 22.97
CA PRO A 1071 -69.08 -19.96 24.35
C PRO A 1071 -69.97 -21.20 24.49
N GLN A 1072 -69.89 -21.89 25.63
CA GLN A 1072 -70.73 -23.04 25.97
C GLN A 1072 -72.23 -22.67 26.06
N SER A 1073 -72.54 -21.42 26.42
CA SER A 1073 -73.89 -20.92 26.60
C SER A 1073 -74.02 -19.49 26.07
N TYR A 1074 -75.24 -19.12 25.68
CA TYR A 1074 -75.59 -17.80 25.18
C TYR A 1074 -76.66 -17.18 26.11
N PRO A 1075 -76.71 -15.85 26.26
CA PRO A 1075 -77.70 -15.18 27.10
C PRO A 1075 -79.14 -15.63 26.83
N SER A 1076 -79.87 -15.97 27.89
CA SER A 1076 -81.30 -16.24 27.87
C SER A 1076 -81.98 -15.53 29.04
N GLY A 1077 -83.04 -14.77 28.75
CA GLY A 1077 -83.63 -13.84 29.71
C GLY A 1077 -82.62 -12.77 30.17
N SER A 1078 -82.60 -12.48 31.47
CA SER A 1078 -81.77 -11.42 32.07
C SER A 1078 -80.30 -11.81 32.34
N ASN A 1079 -79.87 -12.99 31.92
CA ASN A 1079 -78.55 -13.52 32.27
C ASN A 1079 -77.43 -12.99 31.35
N ASN A 1080 -76.63 -12.05 31.85
CA ASN A 1080 -75.43 -11.57 31.17
C ASN A 1080 -74.32 -12.65 31.20
N ILE A 1081 -73.81 -13.02 30.01
CA ILE A 1081 -72.66 -13.92 29.88
C ILE A 1081 -71.43 -13.10 29.49
N LYS A 1082 -70.43 -13.06 30.38
CA LYS A 1082 -69.16 -12.36 30.16
C LYS A 1082 -68.14 -13.30 29.53
N VAL A 1083 -67.51 -12.86 28.44
CA VAL A 1083 -66.51 -13.64 27.67
C VAL A 1083 -65.16 -12.93 27.53
N LEU A 1084 -65.08 -11.61 27.77
CA LEU A 1084 -63.82 -10.87 27.86
C LEU A 1084 -63.64 -10.22 29.24
N ALA A 1085 -62.41 -10.12 29.70
CA ALA A 1085 -62.02 -9.45 30.94
C ALA A 1085 -60.87 -8.44 30.70
N ASP A 1086 -60.60 -7.63 31.73
CA ASP A 1086 -59.49 -6.68 31.81
C ASP A 1086 -59.56 -5.55 30.77
N ASP A 1087 -58.55 -5.37 29.90
CA ASP A 1087 -58.34 -4.16 29.10
C ASP A 1087 -59.24 -4.10 27.83
N ILE A 1088 -60.56 -4.11 28.05
CA ILE A 1088 -61.60 -4.30 27.02
C ILE A 1088 -61.85 -3.01 26.21
N SER A 1089 -62.09 -1.89 26.90
CA SER A 1089 -62.58 -0.65 26.27
C SER A 1089 -61.46 0.29 25.81
N ASN A 1090 -60.32 0.33 26.49
CA ASN A 1090 -59.26 1.34 26.31
C ASN A 1090 -58.66 1.39 24.88
N PHE A 1091 -58.81 0.33 24.09
CA PHE A 1091 -58.37 0.25 22.69
C PHE A 1091 -59.43 -0.39 21.77
N GLU A 1092 -60.70 -0.30 22.15
CA GLU A 1092 -61.83 -0.99 21.51
C GLU A 1092 -61.55 -2.49 21.28
N ASN A 1093 -60.88 -3.15 22.23
CA ASN A 1093 -60.45 -4.53 22.08
C ASN A 1093 -61.66 -5.49 21.91
N TYR A 1094 -62.84 -5.14 22.44
CA TYR A 1094 -64.09 -5.86 22.20
C TYR A 1094 -64.50 -5.94 20.72
N LYS A 1095 -64.20 -4.92 19.90
CA LYS A 1095 -64.51 -4.92 18.44
C LYS A 1095 -63.70 -5.96 17.65
N LYS A 1096 -62.63 -6.51 18.25
CA LYS A 1096 -61.67 -7.42 17.58
C LYS A 1096 -62.02 -8.90 17.74
N PHE A 1097 -63.17 -9.22 18.34
CA PHE A 1097 -63.60 -10.61 18.52
C PHE A 1097 -64.89 -10.89 17.75
N LYS A 1098 -64.93 -12.03 17.07
CA LYS A 1098 -66.17 -12.60 16.52
C LYS A 1098 -66.73 -13.61 17.51
N VAL A 1099 -68.04 -13.82 17.51
CA VAL A 1099 -68.69 -14.87 18.30
C VAL A 1099 -69.41 -15.83 17.36
N LYS A 1100 -69.29 -17.13 17.63
CA LYS A 1100 -69.96 -18.18 16.86
C LYS A 1100 -71.48 -17.99 16.96
N SER A 1101 -72.19 -18.22 15.86
CA SER A 1101 -73.65 -18.05 15.86
C SER A 1101 -74.34 -19.20 16.59
N ASN A 1102 -75.41 -18.89 17.32
CA ASN A 1102 -76.27 -19.89 17.95
C ASN A 1102 -77.59 -19.95 17.19
N GLY A 1103 -77.87 -21.08 16.53
CA GLY A 1103 -79.11 -21.26 15.75
C GLY A 1103 -79.32 -20.24 14.63
N GLY A 1104 -78.24 -19.69 14.06
CA GLY A 1104 -78.29 -18.62 13.05
C GLY A 1104 -78.30 -17.19 13.62
N THR A 1105 -78.49 -17.01 14.93
CA THR A 1105 -78.43 -15.69 15.56
C THR A 1105 -76.98 -15.17 15.62
N PRO A 1106 -76.68 -13.97 15.11
CA PRO A 1106 -75.37 -13.33 15.26
C PRO A 1106 -75.18 -12.81 16.69
N TRP A 1107 -73.96 -12.92 17.20
CA TRP A 1107 -73.57 -12.45 18.52
C TRP A 1107 -72.29 -11.62 18.45
N TYR A 1108 -72.20 -10.67 19.36
CA TYR A 1108 -71.10 -9.71 19.49
C TYR A 1108 -70.69 -9.59 20.96
N VAL A 1109 -69.55 -8.94 21.21
CA VAL A 1109 -69.11 -8.57 22.56
C VAL A 1109 -69.26 -7.06 22.74
N ASN A 1110 -69.84 -6.61 23.85
CA ASN A 1110 -69.94 -5.19 24.17
C ASN A 1110 -68.71 -4.66 24.94
N SER A 1111 -68.67 -3.35 25.18
CA SER A 1111 -67.58 -2.65 25.89
C SER A 1111 -67.31 -3.14 27.32
N TYR A 1112 -68.26 -3.86 27.94
CA TYR A 1112 -68.11 -4.50 29.26
C TYR A 1112 -67.62 -5.96 29.19
N GLY A 1113 -67.41 -6.50 27.99
CA GLY A 1113 -67.00 -7.89 27.75
C GLY A 1113 -68.14 -8.91 27.75
N ASN A 1114 -69.40 -8.45 27.73
CA ASN A 1114 -70.58 -9.31 27.75
C ASN A 1114 -71.08 -9.60 26.32
N LEU A 1115 -71.65 -10.80 26.12
CA LEU A 1115 -72.33 -11.19 24.89
C LEU A 1115 -73.61 -10.37 24.69
N THR A 1116 -73.84 -9.94 23.45
CA THR A 1116 -75.03 -9.21 23.03
C THR A 1116 -75.38 -9.51 21.57
N THR A 1117 -76.65 -9.33 21.20
CA THR A 1117 -77.12 -9.39 19.80
C THR A 1117 -77.00 -8.03 19.09
N LEU A 1118 -76.70 -6.95 19.81
CA LEU A 1118 -76.47 -5.63 19.22
C LEU A 1118 -75.05 -5.56 18.64
N PRO A 1119 -74.87 -5.19 17.36
CA PRO A 1119 -73.54 -4.97 16.82
C PRO A 1119 -72.86 -3.81 17.57
N PRO A 1120 -71.53 -3.86 17.78
CA PRO A 1120 -70.80 -2.71 18.30
C PRO A 1120 -70.98 -1.51 17.34
N ALA A 1121 -71.09 -0.31 17.89
CA ALA A 1121 -71.13 0.91 17.08
C ALA A 1121 -69.86 1.00 16.20
N PRO A 1122 -69.94 1.58 14.98
CA PRO A 1122 -68.82 1.70 14.05
C PRO A 1122 -67.51 2.17 14.71
#